data_AF-A0A9B0U2N9-F1
#
_entry.id   AF-A0A9B0U2N9-F1
#
_cell.length_a   1.000
_cell.length_b   1.000
_cell.length_c   1.000
_cell.angle_alpha   90.00
_cell.angle_beta   90.00
_cell.angle_gamma   90.00
#
_symmetry.space_group_name_H-M   'P 1'
#
loop_
_entity.id
_entity.type
_entity.pdbx_description
1 polymer ?
#
loop_
_entity_poly.entity_id
_entity_poly.type
_entity_poly.pdbx_seq_one_letter_code
_entity_poly.pdbx_strand_id
1 'polypeptide(L)'
;MGSRHRSVSAAQLDWAASRDRGRIPGLGRKEPSGPREQVDLHPHAQACLEPAVLQRSYSWRCRDAVGQRLYGPEEVVIPYSSDNDSGSVDLQLSNLDDIKKGPSSLDLTDSDISDITGLPQESLTDSFSYPTYQRPLGEAIIQRLTSSVQEFLNSEIKGEFEKLTFLRSLSSLSRTLPYDETTESFIQSHIIDIVRILNLLLQEESPHSVLSPVLQEIFITIADFSYQDVHLLFGSEERADLFSLTIRSLITLPSVKTSAQLQEIVPSGADNSECLYRQTLQAFSEMLQSLVVKDPHMENLNAIFELPLQFQRLGHLVAVMALLCGDPLKEVAEEAAKGTHYLLHITMRLKYITHDKKNHQSLRKALKKCRELLALYSIEQFYSCPFKIAQVPEIMGVICARLPMISKPSIRQQIINTVSLFIARPKYTDIVLSHLLCHPVPYDRHLAELWRTLEVEMPSTTWILWRLLRKLQKCHSVPIQEKMAYVAVAATDALYEVFMGNRLRAATFRLFPQLLMTLLIQIHHSISLTMSDVAIPSKLYTDQEVSSEVTPLCFAIQATKTLLLRTLCWQEFSIMEKNKGWTLLEGKDCHLQGVSLLANALLEKNHVLAHKVMYLLVPLLNRGNDKHKITSAGFFVELLQSPVARRLPSIYSVARLKDWLHHGNNVFRVLALRGVCYLLRHQEMREDIKRLLPCVLDSLCEIDEKIVVLAIQILLHFVQSMEFTTLAAMMRTLFSLFGDVRPNVHRFSMTLFGASIKSVKCSDKKCVENQVLDSLVPLLLYSQDENDAVAEESRRVLSICAQFLKWKLPQEVHCKDPWYSKPNQAAIICDFFEKKCKGKVNILAQTLMYFKNAKLPIRRAATLFVGLLSKYMDHSELRMKGTDWIEDGKNISVFVWKLALMNVSETVPEHCQE
;
A
#
# COMPACT_ATOMS: atom_id res chain seq x y z
N MET A 1 50.86 -32.26 -1.91
CA MET A 1 49.47 -32.43 -2.38
C MET A 1 48.80 -33.48 -1.50
N GLY A 2 47.74 -33.09 -0.78
CA GLY A 2 46.96 -33.94 0.12
C GLY A 2 47.60 -34.25 1.47
N SER A 3 47.06 -33.70 2.56
CA SER A 3 47.19 -34.28 3.90
C SER A 3 46.11 -33.77 4.85
N ARG A 4 45.44 -34.73 5.52
CA ARG A 4 44.51 -34.55 6.64
C ARG A 4 45.28 -34.18 7.91
N HIS A 5 44.67 -33.39 8.80
CA HIS A 5 44.78 -33.61 10.24
C HIS A 5 43.54 -33.10 10.98
N ARG A 6 43.00 -33.98 11.82
CA ARG A 6 42.03 -33.71 12.90
C ARG A 6 42.75 -33.10 14.11
N SER A 7 42.01 -32.30 14.90
CA SER A 7 41.89 -32.29 16.38
C SER A 7 41.87 -30.84 16.94
N VAL A 8 41.24 -30.44 18.06
CA VAL A 8 40.28 -30.95 19.08
C VAL A 8 39.96 -29.73 20.00
N SER A 9 38.87 -29.82 20.79
CA SER A 9 38.59 -29.11 22.07
C SER A 9 37.58 -27.94 21.98
N ALA A 10 36.31 -28.15 22.40
CA ALA A 10 35.75 -27.99 23.77
C ALA A 10 35.47 -26.51 24.13
N ALA A 11 34.37 -26.12 24.78
CA ALA A 11 33.54 -26.83 25.73
C ALA A 11 32.07 -26.38 25.67
N GLN A 12 31.20 -27.37 25.83
CA GLN A 12 29.79 -27.28 26.16
C GLN A 12 29.70 -27.57 27.67
N LEU A 13 29.09 -26.71 28.47
CA LEU A 13 28.57 -27.08 29.79
C LEU A 13 27.27 -26.33 30.04
N ASP A 14 26.25 -27.14 30.31
CA ASP A 14 24.90 -26.83 30.76
C ASP A 14 24.86 -25.88 31.96
N TRP A 15 23.69 -25.26 32.21
CA TRP A 15 22.95 -25.55 33.44
C TRP A 15 21.48 -25.14 33.35
N ALA A 16 20.64 -26.08 33.76
CA ALA A 16 19.19 -25.98 33.85
C ALA A 16 18.73 -25.37 35.18
N ALA A 17 17.50 -24.84 35.13
CA ALA A 17 16.49 -24.67 36.17
C ALA A 17 16.84 -24.86 37.67
N SER A 18 16.44 -23.88 38.48
CA SER A 18 15.75 -24.14 39.75
C SER A 18 14.84 -22.98 40.16
N ARG A 19 13.57 -23.34 40.43
CA ARG A 19 12.60 -22.60 41.24
C ARG A 19 13.00 -22.81 42.71
N ASP A 20 12.93 -21.78 43.56
CA ASP A 20 12.17 -21.89 44.80
C ASP A 20 11.77 -20.55 45.42
N ARG A 21 10.73 -20.63 46.25
CA ARG A 21 9.89 -19.57 46.82
C ARG A 21 10.51 -18.90 48.05
N GLY A 22 10.09 -17.66 48.37
CA GLY A 22 10.25 -17.13 49.72
C GLY A 22 9.86 -15.66 49.98
N ARG A 23 8.59 -15.45 50.36
CA ARG A 23 8.01 -14.48 51.34
C ARG A 23 8.32 -12.95 51.31
N ILE A 24 7.21 -12.21 51.31
CA ILE A 24 6.98 -10.80 51.76
C ILE A 24 6.99 -10.74 53.33
N PRO A 25 7.21 -9.59 54.03
CA PRO A 25 6.29 -8.42 54.20
C PRO A 25 7.05 -7.06 54.03
N GLY A 26 6.53 -5.84 53.84
CA GLY A 26 5.28 -5.14 54.18
C GLY A 26 5.66 -3.71 54.68
N LEU A 27 4.77 -2.71 54.51
CA LEU A 27 4.81 -1.29 54.98
C LEU A 27 5.61 -0.30 54.11
N GLY A 28 5.16 0.92 53.80
CA GLY A 28 3.99 1.68 54.21
C GLY A 28 3.91 3.02 53.46
N ARG A 29 2.69 3.58 53.39
CA ARG A 29 2.29 4.85 52.75
C ARG A 29 3.10 6.07 53.22
N LYS A 30 3.24 7.07 52.35
CA LYS A 30 2.98 8.50 52.66
C LYS A 30 3.03 9.38 51.41
N GLU A 31 1.87 9.87 50.98
CA GLU A 31 1.72 11.14 50.26
C GLU A 31 1.80 12.29 51.27
N PRO A 32 2.19 13.50 50.83
CA PRO A 32 1.63 14.70 51.40
C PRO A 32 1.05 15.64 50.33
N SER A 33 -0.05 16.26 50.75
CA SER A 33 -0.90 17.24 50.10
C SER A 33 -0.39 18.69 50.27
N GLY A 34 -0.41 19.46 49.17
CA GLY A 34 -0.66 20.92 49.08
C GLY A 34 0.42 21.90 49.57
N PRO A 35 0.28 23.23 49.32
CA PRO A 35 -0.87 23.94 48.74
C PRO A 35 -0.55 24.93 47.59
N ARG A 36 -1.65 25.57 47.13
CA ARG A 36 -1.83 26.59 46.09
C ARG A 36 -1.07 27.89 46.35
N GLU A 37 -0.65 28.56 45.28
CA GLU A 37 -0.57 30.03 45.22
C GLU A 37 -1.20 30.56 43.92
N GLN A 38 -1.99 31.61 44.11
CA GLN A 38 -2.72 32.43 43.15
C GLN A 38 -1.97 33.76 43.06
N VAL A 39 -1.63 34.25 41.86
CA VAL A 39 -1.43 35.70 41.62
C VAL A 39 -1.83 36.03 40.18
N ASP A 40 -2.76 36.97 40.07
CA ASP A 40 -3.26 37.66 38.88
C ASP A 40 -2.27 38.68 38.28
N LEU A 41 -2.45 39.03 36.99
CA LEU A 41 -2.48 40.40 36.42
C LEU A 41 -2.03 40.46 34.93
N HIS A 42 -3.04 40.50 34.04
CA HIS A 42 -3.29 41.36 32.85
C HIS A 42 -2.28 42.48 32.42
N PRO A 43 -2.47 43.22 31.28
CA PRO A 43 -3.06 42.95 29.94
C PRO A 43 -2.28 43.63 28.73
N HIS A 44 -2.91 43.59 27.55
CA HIS A 44 -2.75 44.43 26.32
C HIS A 44 -1.73 44.01 25.26
N ALA A 45 -1.92 44.22 23.95
CA ALA A 45 -3.05 44.44 23.03
C ALA A 45 -2.42 44.82 21.67
N GLN A 46 -3.10 44.48 20.56
CA GLN A 46 -3.05 45.16 19.24
C GLN A 46 -1.71 45.11 18.44
N ALA A 47 -1.65 45.07 17.12
CA ALA A 47 -2.65 45.19 16.05
C ALA A 47 -2.15 44.52 14.75
N CYS A 48 -3.14 44.05 13.97
CA CYS A 48 -3.33 44.09 12.51
C CYS A 48 -2.12 44.29 11.56
N LEU A 49 -2.04 43.44 10.53
CA LEU A 49 -2.42 43.79 9.14
C LEU A 49 -2.28 42.57 8.20
N GLU A 50 -3.43 42.05 7.76
CA GLU A 50 -3.56 41.30 6.50
C GLU A 50 -3.48 42.28 5.30
N PRO A 51 -3.31 41.73 4.09
CA PRO A 51 -4.43 41.84 3.15
C PRO A 51 -4.87 40.50 2.55
N ALA A 52 -6.19 40.40 2.43
CA ALA A 52 -7.00 39.39 1.72
C ALA A 52 -6.67 39.35 0.20
N VAL A 53 -7.13 38.43 -0.66
CA VAL A 53 -8.48 37.88 -0.93
C VAL A 53 -8.20 36.65 -1.85
N LEU A 54 -8.75 35.43 -1.69
CA LEU A 54 -10.09 34.98 -2.12
C LEU A 54 -10.37 33.58 -1.58
N GLN A 55 -11.28 33.51 -0.60
CA GLN A 55 -12.05 32.32 -0.24
C GLN A 55 -13.45 32.42 -0.87
N ARG A 56 -13.97 31.30 -1.38
CA ARG A 56 -15.42 31.03 -1.45
C ARG A 56 -15.75 29.84 -0.55
N SER A 57 -16.22 30.22 0.64
CA SER A 57 -17.16 29.58 1.56
C SER A 57 -17.88 28.29 1.15
N TYR A 58 -17.80 27.29 2.02
CA TYR A 58 -18.98 26.56 2.53
C TYR A 58 -18.88 26.43 4.05
N SER A 59 -19.80 27.10 4.75
CA SER A 59 -19.96 27.01 6.20
C SER A 59 -20.93 25.88 6.53
N TRP A 60 -20.58 24.99 7.44
CA TRP A 60 -21.55 24.34 8.31
C TRP A 60 -21.06 24.41 9.75
N ARG A 61 -21.99 24.88 10.59
CA ARG A 61 -21.82 25.35 11.95
C ARG A 61 -21.73 24.14 12.90
N CYS A 62 -20.59 23.97 13.56
CA CYS A 62 -20.45 23.07 14.70
C CYS A 62 -21.36 23.53 15.84
N ARG A 63 -22.10 22.61 16.44
CA ARG A 63 -22.76 22.80 17.72
C ARG A 63 -22.14 21.81 18.71
N ASP A 64 -21.68 22.34 19.83
CA ASP A 64 -20.96 21.67 20.89
C ASP A 64 -21.66 20.42 21.43
N ALA A 65 -20.87 19.38 21.70
CA ALA A 65 -21.15 18.41 22.75
C ALA A 65 -19.81 17.90 23.31
N VAL A 66 -19.34 18.58 24.36
CA VAL A 66 -18.25 18.16 25.23
C VAL A 66 -18.73 16.99 26.08
N GLY A 67 -17.93 15.94 26.15
CA GLY A 67 -18.17 14.78 27.00
C GLY A 67 -17.02 13.78 26.96
N GLN A 68 -15.79 14.24 27.17
CA GLN A 68 -14.63 13.36 27.38
C GLN A 68 -14.81 12.60 28.70
N ARG A 69 -14.98 11.28 28.64
CA ARG A 69 -14.63 10.36 29.74
C ARG A 69 -13.37 9.60 29.38
N LEU A 70 -12.38 9.79 30.25
CA LEU A 70 -11.13 9.06 30.34
C LEU A 70 -11.39 7.56 30.42
N TYR A 71 -10.75 6.77 29.54
CA TYR A 71 -10.51 5.35 29.76
C TYR A 71 -9.00 5.16 29.96
N GLY A 72 -8.66 4.43 31.03
CA GLY A 72 -7.29 4.08 31.44
C GLY A 72 -6.59 3.10 30.48
N PRO A 73 -5.38 2.66 30.82
CA PRO A 73 -4.51 1.96 29.89
C PRO A 73 -5.02 0.53 29.65
N GLU A 74 -5.63 0.28 28.50
CA GLU A 74 -5.75 -1.09 28.00
C GLU A 74 -4.39 -1.52 27.45
N GLU A 75 -3.85 -2.59 28.04
CA GLU A 75 -2.63 -3.27 27.60
C GLU A 75 -2.70 -3.59 26.11
N VAL A 76 -1.73 -3.05 25.37
CA VAL A 76 -1.51 -3.39 23.96
C VAL A 76 -0.91 -4.79 23.91
N VAL A 77 -1.75 -5.81 23.88
CA VAL A 77 -1.34 -7.16 23.48
C VAL A 77 -1.30 -7.20 21.95
N ILE A 78 -0.08 -7.18 21.41
CA ILE A 78 0.20 -7.41 19.99
C ILE A 78 0.20 -8.94 19.78
N PRO A 79 -0.71 -9.53 18.99
CA PRO A 79 -0.56 -10.92 18.63
C PRO A 79 0.56 -11.04 17.59
N TYR A 80 1.70 -11.51 18.05
CA TYR A 80 2.72 -12.16 17.21
C TYR A 80 2.14 -13.50 16.73
N SER A 81 2.16 -13.76 15.42
CA SER A 81 2.12 -15.13 14.92
C SER A 81 3.04 -15.28 13.72
N SER A 82 3.84 -16.34 13.80
CA SER A 82 4.86 -16.79 12.86
C SER A 82 4.31 -17.05 11.46
N ASP A 83 5.16 -16.80 10.46
CA ASP A 83 4.97 -17.26 9.10
C ASP A 83 4.91 -18.79 9.08
N ASN A 84 3.75 -19.34 8.74
CA ASN A 84 3.58 -20.67 8.14
C ASN A 84 2.14 -20.77 7.61
N ASP A 85 1.97 -20.59 6.30
CA ASP A 85 0.78 -21.02 5.57
C ASP A 85 1.23 -21.61 4.23
N SER A 86 1.66 -22.87 4.29
CA SER A 86 1.60 -23.79 3.15
C SER A 86 0.23 -24.45 3.18
N GLY A 87 -0.54 -24.31 2.10
CA GLY A 87 -1.86 -24.91 1.99
C GLY A 87 -1.82 -26.43 2.12
N SER A 88 -2.70 -26.97 2.96
CA SER A 88 -3.28 -28.31 2.83
C SER A 88 -4.57 -28.37 3.62
N VAL A 89 -5.48 -29.19 3.10
CA VAL A 89 -6.87 -29.43 3.49
C VAL A 89 -6.95 -30.27 4.78
N ASP A 90 -8.13 -30.21 5.43
CA ASP A 90 -8.67 -31.01 6.54
C ASP A 90 -8.21 -30.70 7.99
N LEU A 91 -9.15 -30.21 8.82
CA LEU A 91 -9.84 -31.01 9.86
C LEU A 91 -10.63 -30.13 10.87
N GLN A 92 -11.80 -30.67 11.21
CA GLN A 92 -12.47 -30.68 12.52
C GLN A 92 -13.24 -29.45 13.03
N LEU A 93 -14.56 -29.57 12.87
CA LEU A 93 -15.60 -29.01 13.71
C LEU A 93 -15.42 -29.46 15.17
N SER A 94 -14.97 -28.58 16.04
CA SER A 94 -15.25 -28.64 17.47
C SER A 94 -15.25 -27.23 18.05
N ASN A 95 -16.17 -26.99 18.98
CA ASN A 95 -16.37 -25.79 19.82
C ASN A 95 -17.39 -24.77 19.29
N LEU A 96 -18.66 -25.17 19.33
CA LEU A 96 -19.79 -24.28 19.55
C LEU A 96 -20.77 -24.94 20.53
N ASP A 97 -20.25 -25.34 21.69
CA ASP A 97 -21.05 -25.67 22.88
C ASP A 97 -20.64 -24.69 23.97
N ASP A 98 -21.32 -23.54 24.03
CA ASP A 98 -21.46 -22.75 25.26
C ASP A 98 -22.40 -21.55 25.04
N ILE A 99 -23.70 -21.82 24.87
CA ILE A 99 -24.78 -21.02 25.49
C ILE A 99 -25.91 -21.99 25.88
N LYS A 100 -25.99 -22.30 27.18
CA LYS A 100 -26.97 -23.20 27.84
C LYS A 100 -28.43 -22.69 27.75
N LYS A 101 -29.33 -23.64 27.41
CA LYS A 101 -30.59 -24.12 28.07
C LYS A 101 -31.48 -23.10 28.83
N GLY A 102 -32.82 -23.12 28.78
CA GLY A 102 -33.85 -24.09 28.33
C GLY A 102 -35.27 -23.46 28.47
N PRO A 103 -36.38 -24.16 28.78
CA PRO A 103 -36.67 -25.61 28.67
C PRO A 103 -37.98 -25.91 27.87
N SER A 104 -38.00 -27.04 27.17
CA SER A 104 -39.14 -27.98 27.17
C SER A 104 -38.73 -29.21 26.36
N SER A 105 -38.29 -30.21 27.10
CA SER A 105 -38.05 -31.58 26.69
C SER A 105 -39.32 -32.25 26.20
N LEU A 106 -39.24 -32.90 25.05
CA LEU A 106 -39.91 -34.18 24.80
C LEU A 106 -38.92 -35.01 24.00
N ASP A 107 -38.26 -35.92 24.72
CA ASP A 107 -37.43 -36.97 24.14
C ASP A 107 -38.34 -37.89 23.31
N LEU A 108 -37.98 -38.12 22.06
CA LEU A 108 -38.50 -39.24 21.27
C LEU A 108 -37.30 -40.03 20.75
N THR A 109 -37.27 -41.30 21.13
CA THR A 109 -36.24 -42.30 20.81
C THR A 109 -36.38 -42.83 19.38
N ASP A 110 -35.30 -43.42 18.87
CA ASP A 110 -35.04 -43.92 17.50
C ASP A 110 -35.97 -45.05 16.97
N SER A 111 -37.19 -45.18 17.48
CA SER A 111 -38.14 -46.22 17.09
C SER A 111 -39.35 -45.75 16.25
N ASP A 112 -39.46 -44.47 15.91
CA ASP A 112 -40.59 -43.95 15.11
C ASP A 112 -40.25 -43.74 13.61
N ILE A 113 -39.26 -44.49 13.09
CA ILE A 113 -38.85 -44.39 11.67
C ILE A 113 -39.72 -45.29 10.76
N SER A 114 -40.69 -46.04 11.28
CA SER A 114 -41.52 -46.93 10.45
C SER A 114 -42.87 -46.37 9.97
N ASP A 115 -43.28 -45.16 10.37
CA ASP A 115 -44.54 -44.57 9.89
C ASP A 115 -44.30 -43.36 8.98
N ILE A 116 -43.74 -43.62 7.80
CA ILE A 116 -43.87 -42.72 6.64
C ILE A 116 -45.21 -43.04 5.97
N THR A 117 -46.32 -42.69 6.62
CA THR A 117 -47.59 -42.43 5.95
C THR A 117 -48.25 -41.25 6.65
N GLY A 118 -48.41 -40.14 5.93
CA GLY A 118 -49.06 -38.93 6.45
C GLY A 118 -48.13 -37.73 6.60
N LEU A 119 -47.63 -37.20 5.49
CA LEU A 119 -47.54 -35.74 5.39
C LEU A 119 -48.99 -35.23 5.37
N PRO A 120 -49.40 -34.29 6.24
CA PRO A 120 -50.63 -33.56 6.00
C PRO A 120 -50.48 -32.88 4.64
N GLN A 121 -51.38 -33.22 3.74
CA GLN A 121 -51.59 -32.59 2.45
C GLN A 121 -52.16 -31.18 2.70
N GLU A 122 -51.40 -30.32 3.39
CA GLU A 122 -51.76 -28.91 3.56
C GLU A 122 -51.30 -28.15 2.32
N SER A 123 -52.22 -28.14 1.34
CA SER A 123 -52.48 -27.08 0.36
C SER A 123 -51.44 -25.96 0.28
N LEU A 124 -50.37 -26.23 -0.45
CA LEU A 124 -49.54 -25.22 -1.14
C LEU A 124 -50.29 -24.61 -2.36
N THR A 125 -51.62 -24.53 -2.30
CA THR A 125 -52.51 -24.13 -3.40
C THR A 125 -53.15 -22.76 -3.22
N ASP A 126 -52.90 -22.03 -2.13
CA ASP A 126 -53.62 -20.77 -1.86
C ASP A 126 -52.97 -19.50 -2.43
N SER A 127 -52.02 -19.64 -3.34
CA SER A 127 -51.63 -18.54 -4.24
C SER A 127 -51.06 -19.18 -5.50
N PHE A 128 -51.48 -18.73 -6.68
CA PHE A 128 -51.10 -19.25 -8.01
C PHE A 128 -51.97 -20.40 -8.52
N SER A 129 -53.20 -20.03 -8.86
CA SER A 129 -54.03 -20.74 -9.83
C SER A 129 -53.36 -20.69 -11.22
N TYR A 130 -52.54 -21.69 -11.54
CA TYR A 130 -52.59 -22.21 -12.91
C TYR A 130 -54.05 -22.65 -13.12
N PRO A 131 -54.75 -22.20 -14.18
CA PRO A 131 -56.12 -22.63 -14.40
C PRO A 131 -56.09 -24.09 -14.86
N THR A 132 -56.02 -25.04 -13.92
CA THR A 132 -56.07 -26.48 -14.16
C THR A 132 -57.49 -26.97 -14.51
N TYR A 133 -58.29 -26.12 -15.15
CA TYR A 133 -59.60 -26.47 -15.69
C TYR A 133 -59.77 -25.84 -17.07
N GLN A 134 -58.92 -26.24 -18.03
CA GLN A 134 -59.18 -26.02 -19.44
C GLN A 134 -60.02 -27.20 -19.95
N ARG A 135 -61.23 -26.89 -20.44
CA ARG A 135 -62.13 -27.82 -21.13
C ARG A 135 -61.33 -28.62 -22.18
N PRO A 136 -61.47 -29.96 -22.27
CA PRO A 136 -60.73 -30.75 -23.24
C PRO A 136 -60.93 -30.17 -24.64
N LEU A 137 -59.81 -29.86 -25.30
CA LEU A 137 -59.80 -29.41 -26.70
C LEU A 137 -60.41 -30.53 -27.55
N GLY A 138 -61.38 -30.20 -28.41
CA GLY A 138 -61.98 -31.21 -29.29
C GLY A 138 -60.93 -31.84 -30.20
N GLU A 139 -61.08 -33.12 -30.54
CA GLU A 139 -60.13 -33.88 -31.40
C GLU A 139 -59.78 -33.14 -32.70
N ALA A 140 -60.74 -32.44 -33.31
CA ALA A 140 -60.54 -31.64 -34.52
C ALA A 140 -59.62 -30.41 -34.33
N ILE A 141 -59.43 -29.94 -33.10
CA ILE A 141 -58.48 -28.88 -32.76
C ILE A 141 -57.11 -29.48 -32.51
N ILE A 142 -57.03 -30.60 -31.79
CA ILE A 142 -55.77 -31.34 -31.56
C ILE A 142 -55.12 -31.72 -32.90
N GLN A 143 -55.87 -32.34 -33.82
CA GLN A 143 -55.37 -32.68 -35.15
C GLN A 143 -54.87 -31.47 -35.94
N ARG A 144 -55.53 -30.30 -35.80
CA ARG A 144 -55.10 -29.06 -36.43
C ARG A 144 -53.79 -28.54 -35.83
N LEU A 145 -53.64 -28.60 -34.51
CA LEU A 145 -52.42 -28.21 -33.81
C LEU A 145 -51.26 -29.16 -34.16
N THR A 146 -51.50 -30.48 -34.15
CA THR A 146 -50.53 -31.51 -34.55
C THR A 146 -50.06 -31.29 -36.00
N SER A 147 -51.00 -31.01 -36.92
CA SER A 147 -50.67 -30.72 -38.32
C SER A 147 -49.84 -29.44 -38.46
N SER A 148 -50.16 -28.40 -37.70
CA SER A 148 -49.40 -27.13 -37.68
C SER A 148 -47.97 -27.32 -37.15
N VAL A 149 -47.78 -28.14 -36.13
CA VAL A 149 -46.45 -28.47 -35.60
C VAL A 149 -45.65 -29.30 -36.61
N GLN A 150 -46.28 -30.29 -37.26
CA GLN A 150 -45.64 -31.12 -38.28
C GLN A 150 -45.24 -30.33 -39.53
N GLU A 151 -46.08 -29.39 -39.97
CA GLU A 151 -45.79 -28.52 -41.11
C GLU A 151 -44.56 -27.65 -40.85
N PHE A 152 -44.44 -27.11 -39.64
CA PHE A 152 -43.27 -26.32 -39.24
C PHE A 152 -42.00 -27.16 -39.13
N LEU A 153 -42.10 -28.38 -38.57
CA LEU A 153 -40.97 -29.33 -38.47
C LEU A 153 -40.36 -29.67 -39.84
N ASN A 154 -41.18 -29.67 -40.91
CA ASN A 154 -40.78 -30.01 -42.27
C ASN A 154 -40.37 -28.79 -43.14
N SER A 155 -40.43 -27.56 -42.61
CA SER A 155 -40.21 -26.33 -43.38
C SER A 155 -38.77 -25.76 -43.22
N GLU A 156 -38.20 -25.21 -44.30
CA GLU A 156 -36.83 -24.65 -44.32
C GLU A 156 -36.74 -23.14 -43.99
N ILE A 157 -37.84 -22.38 -44.05
CA ILE A 157 -37.83 -20.91 -43.87
C ILE A 157 -38.80 -20.51 -42.75
N LYS A 158 -38.30 -19.76 -41.75
CA LYS A 158 -39.02 -19.47 -40.50
C LYS A 158 -39.11 -17.96 -40.25
N GLY A 159 -40.19 -17.32 -40.69
CA GLY A 159 -40.53 -15.97 -40.27
C GLY A 159 -40.99 -15.92 -38.81
N GLU A 160 -41.08 -14.72 -38.23
CA GLU A 160 -41.46 -14.51 -36.82
C GLU A 160 -42.88 -15.03 -36.53
N PHE A 161 -43.81 -14.87 -37.48
CA PHE A 161 -45.18 -15.32 -37.35
C PHE A 161 -45.29 -16.85 -37.33
N GLU A 162 -44.54 -17.54 -38.17
CA GLU A 162 -44.49 -18.99 -38.24
C GLU A 162 -43.84 -19.57 -36.96
N LYS A 163 -42.79 -18.93 -36.44
CA LYS A 163 -42.15 -19.28 -35.16
C LYS A 163 -43.14 -19.17 -33.99
N LEU A 164 -43.88 -18.06 -33.88
CA LEU A 164 -44.88 -17.88 -32.84
C LEU A 164 -46.05 -18.86 -32.95
N THR A 165 -46.50 -19.14 -34.18
CA THR A 165 -47.59 -20.09 -34.42
C THR A 165 -47.18 -21.50 -34.01
N PHE A 166 -45.95 -21.91 -34.35
CA PHE A 166 -45.38 -23.17 -33.90
C PHE A 166 -45.32 -23.27 -32.37
N LEU A 167 -44.74 -22.27 -31.70
CA LEU A 167 -44.56 -22.28 -30.24
C LEU A 167 -45.89 -22.29 -29.48
N ARG A 168 -46.89 -21.51 -29.94
CA ARG A 168 -48.24 -21.49 -29.34
C ARG A 168 -48.99 -22.79 -29.56
N SER A 169 -48.88 -23.37 -30.76
CA SER A 169 -49.46 -24.68 -31.04
C SER A 169 -48.83 -25.76 -30.18
N LEU A 170 -47.51 -25.69 -29.99
CA LEU A 170 -46.74 -26.61 -29.18
C LEU A 170 -47.03 -26.47 -27.67
N SER A 171 -47.13 -25.25 -27.14
CA SER A 171 -47.58 -24.96 -25.76
C SER A 171 -49.03 -25.44 -25.52
N SER A 172 -49.90 -25.28 -26.52
CA SER A 172 -51.29 -25.75 -26.43
C SER A 172 -51.37 -27.29 -26.40
N LEU A 173 -50.55 -27.97 -27.21
CA LEU A 173 -50.44 -29.44 -27.21
C LEU A 173 -49.78 -29.97 -25.94
N SER A 174 -48.77 -29.28 -25.39
CA SER A 174 -48.16 -29.72 -24.14
C SER A 174 -49.18 -29.72 -23.01
N ARG A 175 -50.09 -28.74 -22.95
CA ARG A 175 -51.16 -28.70 -21.93
C ARG A 175 -52.19 -29.82 -22.06
N THR A 176 -52.32 -30.48 -23.21
CA THR A 176 -53.25 -31.61 -23.41
C THR A 176 -52.63 -32.98 -23.14
N LEU A 177 -51.31 -33.06 -22.92
CA LEU A 177 -50.57 -34.29 -22.61
C LEU A 177 -51.22 -35.19 -21.54
N PRO A 178 -51.74 -34.67 -20.41
CA PRO A 178 -52.27 -35.54 -19.35
C PRO A 178 -53.60 -36.23 -19.70
N TYR A 179 -54.25 -35.84 -20.80
CA TYR A 179 -55.63 -36.17 -21.10
C TYR A 179 -55.82 -36.86 -22.46
N ASP A 180 -54.78 -36.90 -23.30
CA ASP A 180 -54.86 -37.43 -24.67
C ASP A 180 -53.60 -38.21 -25.06
N GLU A 181 -53.75 -39.55 -25.13
CA GLU A 181 -52.69 -40.49 -25.52
C GLU A 181 -52.17 -40.24 -26.96
N THR A 182 -53.01 -39.68 -27.84
CA THR A 182 -52.61 -39.39 -29.23
C THR A 182 -51.65 -38.21 -29.29
N THR A 183 -51.87 -37.18 -28.47
CA THR A 183 -50.92 -36.08 -28.29
C THR A 183 -49.64 -36.55 -27.60
N GLU A 184 -49.73 -37.41 -26.58
CA GLU A 184 -48.57 -37.95 -25.86
C GLU A 184 -47.64 -38.73 -26.79
N SER A 185 -48.17 -39.67 -27.57
CA SER A 185 -47.40 -40.44 -28.56
C SER A 185 -46.80 -39.58 -29.66
N PHE A 186 -47.52 -38.55 -30.13
CA PHE A 186 -47.00 -37.59 -31.10
C PHE A 186 -45.80 -36.79 -30.55
N ILE A 187 -45.92 -36.26 -29.33
CA ILE A 187 -44.86 -35.46 -28.71
C ILE A 187 -43.64 -36.34 -28.40
N GLN A 188 -43.84 -37.55 -27.87
CA GLN A 188 -42.74 -38.47 -27.57
C GLN A 188 -41.98 -38.90 -28.84
N SER A 189 -42.67 -39.10 -29.97
CA SER A 189 -42.03 -39.47 -31.23
C SER A 189 -41.23 -38.33 -31.88
N HIS A 190 -41.58 -37.07 -31.62
CA HIS A 190 -40.93 -35.88 -32.22
C HIS A 190 -40.10 -35.06 -31.21
N ILE A 191 -39.91 -35.56 -29.98
CA ILE A 191 -39.32 -34.80 -28.88
C ILE A 191 -37.89 -34.33 -29.17
N ILE A 192 -37.10 -35.12 -29.88
CA ILE A 192 -35.72 -34.79 -30.25
C ILE A 192 -35.69 -33.60 -31.21
N ASP A 193 -36.57 -33.61 -32.23
CA ASP A 193 -36.68 -32.53 -33.21
C ASP A 193 -37.24 -31.26 -32.56
N ILE A 194 -38.21 -31.40 -31.64
CA ILE A 194 -38.74 -30.28 -30.84
C ILE A 194 -37.62 -29.62 -30.02
N VAL A 195 -36.85 -30.39 -29.25
CA VAL A 195 -35.74 -29.86 -28.44
C VAL A 195 -34.67 -29.21 -29.33
N ARG A 196 -34.34 -29.83 -30.47
CA ARG A 196 -33.38 -29.27 -31.43
C ARG A 196 -33.85 -27.93 -32.00
N ILE A 197 -35.13 -27.80 -32.34
CA ILE A 197 -35.70 -26.55 -32.84
C ILE A 197 -35.74 -25.48 -31.75
N LEU A 198 -36.14 -25.82 -30.51
CA LEU A 198 -36.12 -24.87 -29.40
C LEU A 198 -34.69 -24.36 -29.13
N ASN A 199 -33.68 -25.23 -29.22
CA ASN A 199 -32.28 -24.85 -29.13
C ASN A 199 -31.84 -23.89 -30.24
N LEU A 200 -32.22 -24.17 -31.49
CA LEU A 200 -31.91 -23.29 -32.63
C LEU A 200 -32.58 -21.93 -32.48
N LEU A 201 -33.86 -21.90 -32.08
CA LEU A 201 -34.59 -20.65 -31.86
C LEU A 201 -33.99 -19.82 -30.72
N LEU A 202 -33.51 -20.45 -29.63
CA LEU A 202 -32.79 -19.77 -28.55
C LEU A 202 -31.41 -19.23 -28.97
N GLN A 203 -30.80 -19.79 -30.01
CA GLN A 203 -29.50 -19.33 -30.53
C GLN A 203 -29.64 -18.27 -31.63
N GLU A 204 -30.72 -18.31 -32.41
CA GLU A 204 -31.04 -17.32 -33.45
C GLU A 204 -31.43 -15.96 -32.88
N GLU A 205 -32.01 -15.93 -31.68
CA GLU A 205 -32.38 -14.67 -31.01
C GLU A 205 -31.13 -13.89 -30.57
N SER A 206 -31.02 -12.64 -31.04
CA SER A 206 -29.85 -11.81 -30.74
C SER A 206 -29.81 -11.39 -29.27
N PRO A 207 -28.63 -11.38 -28.61
CA PRO A 207 -28.48 -10.91 -27.22
C PRO A 207 -28.80 -9.42 -27.04
N HIS A 208 -29.04 -8.68 -28.13
CA HIS A 208 -29.36 -7.26 -28.14
C HIS A 208 -30.86 -6.97 -28.37
N SER A 209 -31.68 -7.98 -28.74
CA SER A 209 -33.14 -7.87 -28.92
C SER A 209 -33.86 -8.57 -27.77
N VAL A 210 -33.72 -7.99 -26.59
CA VAL A 210 -34.03 -8.57 -25.27
C VAL A 210 -35.52 -8.89 -25.03
N LEU A 211 -36.40 -8.53 -25.96
CA LEU A 211 -37.87 -8.59 -25.78
C LEU A 211 -38.57 -9.09 -27.06
N SER A 212 -38.04 -10.15 -27.66
CA SER A 212 -38.74 -10.83 -28.75
C SER A 212 -39.96 -11.59 -28.19
N PRO A 213 -41.16 -11.43 -28.76
CA PRO A 213 -42.32 -12.25 -28.39
C PRO A 213 -42.04 -13.74 -28.65
N VAL A 214 -41.14 -14.08 -29.57
CA VAL A 214 -40.68 -15.46 -29.81
C VAL A 214 -39.94 -15.98 -28.59
N LEU A 215 -39.02 -15.20 -28.02
CA LEU A 215 -38.27 -15.60 -26.83
C LEU A 215 -39.20 -15.86 -25.65
N GLN A 216 -40.17 -14.97 -25.41
CA GLN A 216 -41.16 -15.16 -24.36
C GLN A 216 -41.96 -16.45 -24.56
N GLU A 217 -42.46 -16.69 -25.77
CA GLU A 217 -43.26 -17.89 -26.08
C GLU A 217 -42.42 -19.17 -25.93
N ILE A 218 -41.12 -19.15 -26.27
CA ILE A 218 -40.20 -20.27 -25.99
C ILE A 218 -40.17 -20.60 -24.49
N PHE A 219 -40.01 -19.59 -23.62
CA PHE A 219 -39.97 -19.81 -22.16
C PHE A 219 -41.31 -20.36 -21.64
N ILE A 220 -42.44 -19.89 -22.18
CA ILE A 220 -43.78 -20.40 -21.84
C ILE A 220 -43.92 -21.87 -22.28
N THR A 221 -43.55 -22.19 -23.52
CA THR A 221 -43.60 -23.56 -24.04
C THR A 221 -42.73 -24.49 -23.18
N ILE A 222 -41.50 -24.08 -22.85
CA ILE A 222 -40.60 -24.85 -21.99
C ILE A 222 -41.21 -25.05 -20.60
N ALA A 223 -41.79 -23.99 -20.00
CA ALA A 223 -42.44 -24.08 -18.70
C ALA A 223 -43.63 -25.05 -18.72
N ASP A 224 -44.50 -24.96 -19.74
CA ASP A 224 -45.66 -25.82 -19.89
C ASP A 224 -45.27 -27.30 -20.02
N PHE A 225 -44.28 -27.63 -20.84
CA PHE A 225 -43.75 -29.00 -20.92
C PHE A 225 -43.16 -29.46 -19.59
N SER A 226 -42.34 -28.61 -18.97
CA SER A 226 -41.67 -28.92 -17.70
C SER A 226 -42.68 -29.16 -16.57
N TYR A 227 -43.85 -28.53 -16.63
CA TYR A 227 -44.92 -28.68 -15.64
C TYR A 227 -45.71 -29.98 -15.82
N GLN A 228 -45.88 -30.45 -17.05
CA GLN A 228 -46.53 -31.73 -17.31
C GLN A 228 -45.61 -32.90 -17.00
N ASP A 229 -44.43 -32.93 -17.63
CA ASP A 229 -43.39 -33.91 -17.37
C ASP A 229 -42.00 -33.32 -17.68
N VAL A 230 -41.21 -33.18 -16.62
CA VAL A 230 -39.82 -32.68 -16.64
C VAL A 230 -38.93 -33.51 -17.59
N HIS A 231 -39.23 -34.79 -17.77
CA HIS A 231 -38.42 -35.73 -18.54
C HIS A 231 -38.59 -35.64 -20.06
N LEU A 232 -39.68 -35.03 -20.52
CA LEU A 232 -39.91 -34.81 -21.94
C LEU A 232 -38.82 -33.92 -22.53
N LEU A 233 -38.54 -32.78 -21.89
CA LEU A 233 -37.53 -31.84 -22.39
C LEU A 233 -36.13 -32.06 -21.83
N PHE A 234 -35.96 -32.60 -20.61
CA PHE A 234 -34.64 -32.63 -19.93
C PHE A 234 -34.12 -34.03 -19.60
N GLY A 235 -34.76 -35.09 -20.07
CA GLY A 235 -34.46 -36.48 -19.66
C GLY A 235 -33.25 -37.17 -20.32
N SER A 236 -32.38 -36.49 -21.07
CA SER A 236 -31.13 -37.09 -21.60
C SER A 236 -29.97 -36.09 -21.69
N GLU A 237 -28.74 -36.60 -21.77
CA GLU A 237 -27.49 -35.80 -21.82
C GLU A 237 -27.47 -34.83 -23.02
N GLU A 238 -27.95 -35.27 -24.19
CA GLU A 238 -28.10 -34.43 -25.40
C GLU A 238 -29.15 -33.30 -25.24
N ARG A 239 -30.05 -33.38 -24.25
CA ARG A 239 -31.13 -32.42 -23.99
C ARG A 239 -30.81 -31.44 -22.85
N ALA A 240 -29.74 -31.67 -22.08
CA ALA A 240 -29.27 -30.76 -21.02
C ALA A 240 -28.79 -29.39 -21.56
N ASP A 241 -28.43 -29.35 -22.85
CA ASP A 241 -28.07 -28.12 -23.56
C ASP A 241 -29.20 -27.10 -23.60
N LEU A 242 -30.47 -27.54 -23.68
CA LEU A 242 -31.64 -26.66 -23.70
C LEU A 242 -31.78 -25.90 -22.38
N PHE A 243 -31.63 -26.60 -21.25
CA PHE A 243 -31.69 -25.97 -19.93
C PHE A 243 -30.54 -24.97 -19.73
N SER A 244 -29.33 -25.33 -20.16
CA SER A 244 -28.15 -24.46 -20.14
C SER A 244 -28.33 -23.20 -21.01
N LEU A 245 -28.89 -23.35 -22.22
CA LEU A 245 -29.18 -22.24 -23.12
C LEU A 245 -30.29 -21.33 -22.59
N THR A 246 -31.32 -21.90 -21.97
CA THR A 246 -32.42 -21.17 -21.32
C THR A 246 -31.89 -20.31 -20.17
N ILE A 247 -31.03 -20.88 -19.32
CA ILE A 247 -30.35 -20.13 -18.25
C ILE A 247 -29.46 -19.03 -18.83
N ARG A 248 -28.67 -19.33 -19.87
CA ARG A 248 -27.79 -18.35 -20.52
C ARG A 248 -28.58 -17.18 -21.09
N SER A 249 -29.71 -17.47 -21.74
CA SER A 249 -30.61 -16.46 -22.31
C SER A 249 -31.22 -15.56 -21.25
N LEU A 250 -31.51 -16.08 -20.06
CA LEU A 250 -32.04 -15.29 -18.94
C LEU A 250 -30.95 -14.44 -18.27
N ILE A 251 -29.72 -14.96 -18.17
CA ILE A 251 -28.57 -14.22 -17.64
C ILE A 251 -28.21 -13.01 -18.52
N THR A 252 -28.46 -13.08 -19.82
CA THR A 252 -28.20 -11.97 -20.75
C THR A 252 -29.27 -10.87 -20.73
N LEU A 253 -30.40 -11.06 -20.02
CA LEU A 253 -31.45 -10.05 -19.94
C LEU A 253 -31.01 -8.83 -19.07
N PRO A 254 -30.99 -7.60 -19.60
CA PRO A 254 -30.78 -6.37 -18.81
C PRO A 254 -31.96 -6.08 -17.85
N SER A 255 -31.78 -5.09 -16.96
CA SER A 255 -32.87 -4.58 -16.10
C SER A 255 -33.91 -3.85 -16.95
N VAL A 256 -35.19 -3.94 -16.55
CA VAL A 256 -36.36 -3.34 -17.24
C VAL A 256 -36.14 -1.85 -17.58
N LYS A 257 -35.46 -1.10 -16.71
CA LYS A 257 -35.19 0.34 -16.95
C LYS A 257 -34.12 0.61 -18.01
N THR A 258 -33.16 -0.29 -18.20
CA THR A 258 -32.14 -0.17 -19.26
C THR A 258 -32.77 -0.46 -20.63
N SER A 259 -33.78 -1.33 -20.67
CA SER A 259 -34.58 -1.58 -21.88
C SER A 259 -35.42 -0.36 -22.27
N ALA A 260 -36.01 0.34 -21.29
CA ALA A 260 -36.73 1.59 -21.53
C ALA A 260 -35.82 2.73 -22.07
N GLN A 261 -34.55 2.78 -21.65
CA GLN A 261 -33.57 3.76 -22.17
C GLN A 261 -33.04 3.40 -23.56
N LEU A 262 -32.96 2.11 -23.91
CA LEU A 262 -32.56 1.66 -25.25
C LEU A 262 -33.69 1.84 -26.30
N GLN A 263 -34.94 2.03 -25.86
CA GLN A 263 -36.10 2.25 -26.72
C GLN A 263 -36.33 3.74 -27.11
N GLU A 264 -35.55 4.70 -26.61
CA GLU A 264 -35.66 6.11 -27.03
C GLU A 264 -35.29 6.34 -28.52
N ILE A 265 -34.76 5.32 -29.22
CA ILE A 265 -34.37 5.43 -30.63
C ILE A 265 -35.50 4.98 -31.60
N VAL A 266 -36.58 4.33 -31.14
CA VAL A 266 -37.75 3.99 -31.99
C VAL A 266 -39.07 4.09 -31.21
N PRO A 267 -39.99 5.01 -31.57
CA PRO A 267 -41.25 5.17 -30.88
C PRO A 267 -42.31 4.20 -31.45
N SER A 268 -42.39 2.99 -30.90
CA SER A 268 -43.61 2.17 -30.99
C SER A 268 -43.72 1.19 -29.81
N GLY A 269 -44.69 1.42 -28.92
CA GLY A 269 -45.20 0.42 -27.97
C GLY A 269 -44.42 0.27 -26.65
N ALA A 270 -44.42 1.29 -25.80
CA ALA A 270 -43.77 1.26 -24.48
C ALA A 270 -44.42 0.29 -23.46
N ASP A 271 -45.68 -0.13 -23.66
CA ASP A 271 -46.43 -0.95 -22.67
C ASP A 271 -46.22 -2.48 -22.81
N ASN A 272 -45.75 -2.97 -23.97
CA ASN A 272 -45.60 -4.42 -24.19
C ASN A 272 -44.27 -4.97 -23.65
N SER A 273 -43.20 -4.18 -23.62
CA SER A 273 -41.86 -4.63 -23.21
C SER A 273 -41.77 -5.08 -21.74
N GLU A 274 -42.37 -4.31 -20.84
CA GLU A 274 -42.42 -4.64 -19.40
C GLU A 274 -43.26 -5.89 -19.13
N CYS A 275 -44.38 -6.04 -19.85
CA CYS A 275 -45.26 -7.20 -19.78
C CYS A 275 -44.55 -8.46 -20.28
N LEU A 276 -43.88 -8.39 -21.43
CA LEU A 276 -43.08 -9.49 -21.98
C LEU A 276 -41.99 -9.92 -21.00
N TYR A 277 -41.25 -8.97 -20.43
CA TYR A 277 -40.18 -9.24 -19.45
C TYR A 277 -40.71 -9.94 -18.19
N ARG A 278 -41.83 -9.45 -17.64
CA ARG A 278 -42.52 -10.08 -16.51
C ARG A 278 -42.91 -11.51 -16.83
N GLN A 279 -43.55 -11.72 -17.97
CA GLN A 279 -44.07 -13.02 -18.38
C GLN A 279 -42.94 -14.02 -18.64
N THR A 280 -41.80 -13.58 -19.19
CA THR A 280 -40.60 -14.42 -19.33
C THR A 280 -40.03 -14.86 -17.97
N LEU A 281 -39.92 -13.94 -17.00
CA LEU A 281 -39.46 -14.27 -15.64
C LEU A 281 -40.45 -15.17 -14.88
N GLN A 282 -41.74 -14.96 -15.08
CA GLN A 282 -42.79 -15.80 -14.53
C GLN A 282 -42.71 -17.22 -15.09
N ALA A 283 -42.68 -17.38 -16.42
CA ALA A 283 -42.55 -18.69 -17.06
C ALA A 283 -41.29 -19.43 -16.61
N PHE A 284 -40.18 -18.72 -16.45
CA PHE A 284 -38.97 -19.30 -15.88
C PHE A 284 -39.14 -19.75 -14.43
N SER A 285 -39.82 -18.96 -13.59
CA SER A 285 -40.10 -19.32 -12.19
C SER A 285 -41.04 -20.53 -12.10
N GLU A 286 -42.01 -20.64 -13.00
CA GLU A 286 -42.92 -21.77 -13.15
C GLU A 286 -42.19 -23.05 -13.61
N MET A 287 -41.24 -22.92 -14.55
CA MET A 287 -40.34 -24.02 -14.94
C MET A 287 -39.50 -24.49 -13.74
N LEU A 288 -38.94 -23.57 -12.95
CA LEU A 288 -38.18 -23.94 -11.75
C LEU A 288 -39.06 -24.58 -10.67
N GLN A 289 -40.30 -24.11 -10.53
CA GLN A 289 -41.29 -24.69 -9.64
C GLN A 289 -41.62 -26.12 -10.06
N SER A 290 -41.79 -26.39 -11.36
CA SER A 290 -42.10 -27.74 -11.83
C SER A 290 -40.99 -28.73 -11.50
N LEU A 291 -39.72 -28.33 -11.66
CA LEU A 291 -38.57 -29.13 -11.24
C LEU A 291 -38.64 -29.49 -9.75
N VAL A 292 -39.14 -28.59 -8.91
CA VAL A 292 -39.30 -28.83 -7.46
C VAL A 292 -40.48 -29.74 -7.13
N VAL A 293 -41.61 -29.58 -7.82
CA VAL A 293 -42.89 -30.22 -7.52
C VAL A 293 -43.00 -31.61 -8.17
N LYS A 294 -42.55 -31.76 -9.41
CA LYS A 294 -42.72 -32.97 -10.23
C LYS A 294 -41.58 -33.98 -10.10
N ASP A 295 -40.41 -33.56 -9.62
CA ASP A 295 -39.31 -34.47 -9.22
C ASP A 295 -39.02 -34.37 -7.70
N PRO A 296 -39.88 -34.93 -6.84
CA PRO A 296 -39.75 -34.82 -5.38
C PRO A 296 -38.57 -35.61 -4.79
N HIS A 297 -38.11 -36.67 -5.45
CA HIS A 297 -37.04 -37.55 -4.98
C HIS A 297 -35.65 -37.21 -5.53
N MET A 298 -35.55 -36.30 -6.50
CA MET A 298 -34.29 -35.77 -7.03
C MET A 298 -33.35 -36.83 -7.68
N GLU A 299 -33.86 -38.03 -7.95
CA GLU A 299 -33.10 -39.07 -8.65
C GLU A 299 -32.72 -38.59 -10.07
N ASN A 300 -33.51 -37.66 -10.61
CA ASN A 300 -33.45 -37.21 -12.00
C ASN A 300 -32.85 -35.81 -12.16
N LEU A 301 -33.02 -34.94 -11.16
CA LEU A 301 -32.28 -33.67 -11.07
C LEU A 301 -30.76 -33.88 -10.93
N ASN A 302 -30.29 -35.01 -10.41
CA ASN A 302 -28.88 -35.37 -10.53
C ASN A 302 -28.48 -35.49 -12.01
N ALA A 303 -29.20 -36.23 -12.86
CA ALA A 303 -28.86 -36.34 -14.29
C ALA A 303 -28.88 -35.00 -15.06
N ILE A 304 -29.75 -34.06 -14.65
CA ILE A 304 -29.84 -32.71 -15.24
C ILE A 304 -28.69 -31.81 -14.72
N PHE A 305 -28.23 -32.00 -13.48
CA PHE A 305 -27.28 -31.11 -12.78
C PHE A 305 -25.90 -31.73 -12.45
N GLU A 306 -25.60 -32.95 -12.88
CA GLU A 306 -24.32 -33.63 -12.67
C GLU A 306 -23.20 -32.83 -13.37
N LEU A 307 -22.42 -32.07 -12.59
CA LEU A 307 -21.00 -31.68 -12.79
C LEU A 307 -20.64 -30.49 -11.87
N PRO A 308 -19.37 -30.37 -11.39
CA PRO A 308 -18.90 -29.26 -10.55
C PRO A 308 -19.09 -27.86 -11.15
N LEU A 309 -19.11 -27.76 -12.49
CA LEU A 309 -19.29 -26.52 -13.26
C LEU A 309 -20.72 -25.95 -13.16
N GLN A 310 -21.69 -26.74 -12.72
CA GLN A 310 -23.09 -26.34 -12.72
C GLN A 310 -23.54 -25.65 -11.42
N PHE A 311 -22.91 -25.96 -10.28
CA PHE A 311 -23.06 -25.15 -9.06
C PHE A 311 -22.62 -23.70 -9.29
N GLN A 312 -21.62 -23.48 -10.15
CA GLN A 312 -21.19 -22.14 -10.56
C GLN A 312 -22.29 -21.37 -11.29
N ARG A 313 -23.04 -22.05 -12.14
CA ARG A 313 -24.17 -21.48 -12.89
C ARG A 313 -25.36 -21.22 -11.97
N LEU A 314 -25.62 -22.12 -11.02
CA LEU A 314 -26.72 -22.02 -10.07
C LEU A 314 -26.50 -20.88 -9.05
N GLY A 315 -25.28 -20.72 -8.53
CA GLY A 315 -24.93 -19.59 -7.66
C GLY A 315 -24.96 -18.24 -8.39
N HIS A 316 -24.52 -18.20 -9.65
CA HIS A 316 -24.69 -17.04 -10.53
C HIS A 316 -26.17 -16.69 -10.74
N LEU A 317 -27.01 -17.68 -11.01
CA LEU A 317 -28.44 -17.50 -11.24
C LEU A 317 -29.17 -17.03 -9.97
N VAL A 318 -28.84 -17.60 -8.80
CA VAL A 318 -29.33 -17.11 -7.50
C VAL A 318 -28.91 -15.66 -7.26
N ALA A 319 -27.66 -15.28 -7.61
CA ALA A 319 -27.20 -13.90 -7.48
C ALA A 319 -27.96 -12.95 -8.41
N VAL A 320 -28.21 -13.35 -9.66
CA VAL A 320 -28.98 -12.59 -10.65
C VAL A 320 -30.42 -12.39 -10.18
N MET A 321 -31.10 -13.46 -9.75
CA MET A 321 -32.48 -13.38 -9.27
C MET A 321 -32.59 -12.58 -7.97
N ALA A 322 -31.62 -12.72 -7.05
CA ALA A 322 -31.56 -11.91 -5.84
C ALA A 322 -31.38 -10.41 -6.10
N LEU A 323 -30.62 -10.02 -7.14
CA LEU A 323 -30.51 -8.62 -7.57
C LEU A 323 -31.86 -8.10 -8.13
N LEU A 324 -32.60 -8.95 -8.85
CA LEU A 324 -33.91 -8.62 -9.41
C LEU A 324 -35.02 -8.55 -8.35
N CYS A 325 -34.86 -9.18 -7.18
CA CYS A 325 -35.76 -8.98 -6.03
C CYS A 325 -35.82 -7.52 -5.53
N GLY A 326 -34.84 -6.69 -5.92
CA GLY A 326 -34.81 -5.26 -5.62
C GLY A 326 -35.40 -4.37 -6.70
N ASP A 327 -35.99 -4.95 -7.75
CA ASP A 327 -36.54 -4.20 -8.87
C ASP A 327 -37.66 -3.25 -8.40
N PRO A 328 -37.74 -2.01 -8.93
CA PRO A 328 -38.88 -1.11 -8.66
C PRO A 328 -40.25 -1.72 -8.89
N LEU A 329 -40.35 -2.55 -9.91
CA LEU A 329 -41.60 -3.16 -10.29
C LEU A 329 -41.84 -4.27 -9.29
N LYS A 330 -42.72 -4.02 -8.33
CA LYS A 330 -43.10 -4.96 -7.27
C LYS A 330 -43.35 -6.36 -7.80
N GLU A 331 -43.93 -6.37 -8.97
CA GLU A 331 -44.46 -7.48 -9.75
C GLU A 331 -43.30 -8.25 -10.42
N VAL A 332 -42.16 -7.60 -10.76
CA VAL A 332 -40.91 -8.26 -11.22
C VAL A 332 -40.12 -8.75 -10.01
N ALA A 333 -40.05 -7.95 -8.95
CA ALA A 333 -39.42 -8.32 -7.69
C ALA A 333 -40.08 -9.55 -7.06
N GLU A 334 -41.40 -9.69 -7.20
CA GLU A 334 -42.16 -10.83 -6.73
C GLU A 334 -41.83 -12.11 -7.51
N GLU A 335 -41.81 -12.05 -8.84
CA GLU A 335 -41.40 -13.20 -9.67
C GLU A 335 -39.93 -13.56 -9.46
N ALA A 336 -39.05 -12.58 -9.32
CA ALA A 336 -37.65 -12.80 -8.98
C ALA A 336 -37.49 -13.48 -7.61
N ALA A 337 -38.31 -13.10 -6.62
CA ALA A 337 -38.32 -13.74 -5.31
C ALA A 337 -38.80 -15.19 -5.38
N LYS A 338 -39.85 -15.48 -6.17
CA LYS A 338 -40.35 -16.84 -6.43
C LYS A 338 -39.29 -17.70 -7.12
N GLY A 339 -38.70 -17.22 -8.22
CA GLY A 339 -37.63 -17.95 -8.90
C GLY A 339 -36.42 -18.18 -7.99
N THR A 340 -36.05 -17.20 -7.15
CA THR A 340 -34.99 -17.37 -6.14
C THR A 340 -35.34 -18.45 -5.11
N HIS A 341 -36.60 -18.53 -4.66
CA HIS A 341 -37.06 -19.58 -3.75
C HIS A 341 -36.83 -20.97 -4.33
N TYR A 342 -37.31 -21.19 -5.55
CA TYR A 342 -37.22 -22.49 -6.21
C TYR A 342 -35.77 -22.86 -6.52
N LEU A 343 -34.94 -21.92 -6.95
CA LEU A 343 -33.50 -22.16 -7.16
C LEU A 343 -32.77 -22.53 -5.87
N LEU A 344 -33.06 -21.81 -4.78
CA LEU A 344 -32.47 -22.13 -3.48
C LEU A 344 -32.90 -23.51 -2.99
N HIS A 345 -34.16 -23.86 -3.23
CA HIS A 345 -34.71 -25.16 -2.89
C HIS A 345 -34.04 -26.29 -3.71
N ILE A 346 -33.87 -26.10 -5.02
CA ILE A 346 -33.12 -27.02 -5.91
C ILE A 346 -31.67 -27.15 -5.43
N THR A 347 -30.98 -26.03 -5.19
CA THR A 347 -29.57 -26.04 -4.74
C THR A 347 -29.39 -26.79 -3.42
N MET A 348 -30.33 -26.60 -2.48
CA MET A 348 -30.30 -27.26 -1.17
C MET A 348 -30.56 -28.75 -1.26
N ARG A 349 -31.45 -29.18 -2.15
CA ARG A 349 -31.70 -30.60 -2.39
C ARG A 349 -30.53 -31.28 -3.12
N LEU A 350 -29.89 -30.61 -4.07
CA LEU A 350 -28.65 -31.12 -4.69
C LEU A 350 -27.55 -31.29 -3.63
N LYS A 351 -27.38 -30.30 -2.74
CA LYS A 351 -26.42 -30.38 -1.64
C LYS A 351 -26.73 -31.48 -0.61
N TYR A 352 -28.01 -31.80 -0.43
CA TYR A 352 -28.49 -32.90 0.42
C TYR A 352 -28.09 -34.28 -0.13
N ILE A 353 -28.06 -34.44 -1.46
CA ILE A 353 -27.66 -35.70 -2.11
C ILE A 353 -26.13 -35.87 -2.08
N THR A 354 -25.36 -34.77 -2.17
CA THR A 354 -23.89 -34.82 -2.24
C THR A 354 -23.15 -34.86 -0.89
N HIS A 355 -23.79 -34.54 0.24
CA HIS A 355 -23.12 -34.45 1.56
C HIS A 355 -23.89 -35.08 2.74
N ASP A 356 -23.11 -35.65 3.67
CA ASP A 356 -23.44 -36.55 4.80
C ASP A 356 -24.68 -36.18 5.66
N LYS A 357 -25.39 -37.23 6.13
CA LYS A 357 -26.70 -37.23 6.81
C LYS A 357 -26.77 -36.40 8.12
N LYS A 358 -25.63 -35.99 8.69
CA LYS A 358 -25.55 -35.24 9.96
C LYS A 358 -26.13 -33.82 9.91
N ASN A 359 -26.34 -33.23 8.73
CA ASN A 359 -26.81 -31.84 8.59
C ASN A 359 -28.34 -31.66 8.46
N HIS A 360 -29.14 -32.73 8.56
CA HIS A 360 -30.57 -32.73 8.24
C HIS A 360 -31.39 -31.67 9.00
N GLN A 361 -31.12 -31.51 10.30
CA GLN A 361 -31.87 -30.59 11.15
C GLN A 361 -31.49 -29.12 10.94
N SER A 362 -30.23 -28.85 10.57
CA SER A 362 -29.75 -27.50 10.24
C SER A 362 -30.27 -27.04 8.87
N LEU A 363 -30.48 -28.00 7.96
CA LEU A 363 -30.99 -27.82 6.60
C LEU A 363 -32.50 -27.55 6.61
N ARG A 364 -33.28 -28.34 7.38
CA ARG A 364 -34.71 -28.07 7.63
C ARG A 364 -34.95 -26.69 8.27
N LYS A 365 -34.15 -26.32 9.28
CA LYS A 365 -34.19 -24.96 9.88
C LYS A 365 -33.85 -23.87 8.86
N ALA A 366 -32.91 -24.12 7.95
CA ALA A 366 -32.56 -23.16 6.90
C ALA A 366 -33.70 -22.98 5.90
N LEU A 367 -34.32 -24.06 5.41
CA LEU A 367 -35.46 -24.00 4.49
C LEU A 367 -36.68 -23.31 5.11
N LYS A 368 -36.99 -23.60 6.38
CA LYS A 368 -38.07 -22.92 7.11
C LYS A 368 -37.81 -21.41 7.20
N LYS A 369 -36.59 -21.01 7.55
CA LYS A 369 -36.18 -19.59 7.55
C LYS A 369 -36.24 -18.97 6.16
N CYS A 370 -35.82 -19.67 5.11
CA CYS A 370 -35.93 -19.14 3.74
C CYS A 370 -37.38 -18.85 3.37
N ARG A 371 -38.30 -19.77 3.71
CA ARG A 371 -39.75 -19.61 3.49
C ARG A 371 -40.32 -18.41 4.24
N GLU A 372 -39.90 -18.21 5.49
CA GLU A 372 -40.29 -17.05 6.31
C GLU A 372 -39.72 -15.72 5.76
N LEU A 373 -38.51 -15.74 5.20
CA LEU A 373 -37.84 -14.57 4.61
C LEU A 373 -38.43 -14.15 3.25
N LEU A 374 -38.96 -15.11 2.49
CA LEU A 374 -39.62 -14.86 1.21
C LEU A 374 -40.88 -14.00 1.32
N ALA A 375 -41.50 -13.97 2.50
CA ALA A 375 -42.66 -13.13 2.78
C ALA A 375 -42.31 -11.63 2.96
N LEU A 376 -41.03 -11.28 3.09
CA LEU A 376 -40.59 -9.92 3.47
C LEU A 376 -39.88 -9.13 2.35
N TYR A 377 -39.68 -9.72 1.16
CA TYR A 377 -39.07 -9.10 -0.04
C TYR A 377 -37.76 -8.30 0.19
N SER A 378 -37.01 -8.56 1.28
CA SER A 378 -35.87 -7.72 1.68
C SER A 378 -34.52 -8.35 1.32
N ILE A 379 -33.84 -7.76 0.33
CA ILE A 379 -32.54 -8.22 -0.18
C ILE A 379 -31.50 -8.47 0.92
N GLU A 380 -31.48 -7.65 1.98
CA GLU A 380 -30.55 -7.79 3.11
C GLU A 380 -30.76 -9.08 3.89
N GLN A 381 -32.01 -9.47 4.14
CA GLN A 381 -32.33 -10.74 4.77
C GLN A 381 -32.21 -11.90 3.78
N PHE A 382 -32.44 -11.65 2.49
CA PHE A 382 -32.22 -12.64 1.44
C PHE A 382 -30.76 -13.02 1.32
N TYR A 383 -29.82 -12.11 1.07
CA TYR A 383 -28.39 -12.44 1.06
C TYR A 383 -27.94 -13.04 2.39
N SER A 384 -28.74 -12.89 3.45
CA SER A 384 -28.51 -13.54 4.72
C SER A 384 -28.69 -15.08 4.77
N CYS A 385 -29.28 -15.68 3.73
CA CYS A 385 -29.62 -17.11 3.67
C CYS A 385 -28.82 -17.96 2.64
N PRO A 386 -28.49 -17.48 1.42
CA PRO A 386 -27.59 -18.12 0.46
C PRO A 386 -26.17 -18.30 0.99
N PHE A 387 -25.80 -17.68 2.13
CA PHE A 387 -24.54 -17.93 2.83
C PHE A 387 -24.21 -19.40 3.08
N LYS A 388 -25.22 -20.28 3.08
CA LYS A 388 -25.05 -21.72 3.27
C LYS A 388 -24.98 -22.51 1.95
N ILE A 389 -25.21 -21.88 0.80
CA ILE A 389 -25.78 -22.55 -0.39
C ILE A 389 -25.04 -22.22 -1.70
N ALA A 390 -24.69 -20.95 -1.98
CA ALA A 390 -23.97 -20.54 -3.21
C ALA A 390 -22.51 -20.13 -2.91
N GLN A 391 -21.60 -20.27 -3.89
CA GLN A 391 -20.20 -19.87 -3.67
C GLN A 391 -20.07 -18.34 -3.72
N VAL A 392 -19.61 -17.73 -2.62
CA VAL A 392 -19.37 -16.26 -2.52
C VAL A 392 -18.54 -15.68 -3.68
N PRO A 393 -17.51 -16.36 -4.24
CA PRO A 393 -16.84 -15.91 -5.45
C PRO A 393 -17.77 -15.58 -6.62
N GLU A 394 -18.77 -16.42 -6.88
CA GLU A 394 -19.70 -16.27 -8.01
C GLU A 394 -20.62 -15.07 -7.83
N ILE A 395 -21.14 -14.91 -6.61
CA ILE A 395 -21.97 -13.75 -6.23
C ILE A 395 -21.19 -12.46 -6.44
N MET A 396 -19.93 -12.41 -5.98
CA MET A 396 -19.06 -11.26 -6.17
C MET A 396 -18.77 -11.00 -7.65
N GLY A 397 -18.54 -12.05 -8.44
CA GLY A 397 -18.38 -11.92 -9.89
C GLY A 397 -19.59 -11.27 -10.57
N VAL A 398 -20.81 -11.67 -10.20
CA VAL A 398 -22.06 -11.07 -10.73
C VAL A 398 -22.22 -9.62 -10.30
N ILE A 399 -22.05 -9.36 -9.00
CA ILE A 399 -22.18 -8.02 -8.43
C ILE A 399 -21.24 -7.05 -9.15
N CYS A 400 -19.97 -7.42 -9.29
CA CYS A 400 -19.00 -6.57 -9.95
C CYS A 400 -19.30 -6.37 -11.45
N ALA A 401 -19.72 -7.42 -12.17
CA ALA A 401 -20.05 -7.32 -13.60
C ALA A 401 -21.28 -6.45 -13.86
N ARG A 402 -22.28 -6.48 -12.96
CA ARG A 402 -23.54 -5.74 -13.13
C ARG A 402 -23.56 -4.38 -12.44
N LEU A 403 -22.56 -4.05 -11.62
CA LEU A 403 -22.48 -2.78 -10.89
C LEU A 403 -22.63 -1.53 -11.79
N PRO A 404 -22.10 -1.50 -13.03
CA PRO A 404 -22.29 -0.37 -13.95
C PRO A 404 -23.72 -0.27 -14.50
N MET A 405 -24.43 -1.39 -14.64
CA MET A 405 -25.80 -1.44 -15.17
C MET A 405 -26.84 -0.99 -14.12
N ILE A 406 -26.47 -0.98 -12.84
CA ILE A 406 -27.38 -0.71 -11.72
C ILE A 406 -27.38 0.79 -11.41
N SER A 407 -28.37 1.49 -11.96
CA SER A 407 -28.49 2.95 -11.88
C SER A 407 -29.28 3.46 -10.66
N LYS A 408 -29.97 2.58 -9.92
CA LYS A 408 -30.88 2.97 -8.83
C LYS A 408 -30.19 3.07 -7.47
N PRO A 409 -30.28 4.21 -6.76
CA PRO A 409 -29.62 4.39 -5.46
C PRO A 409 -30.02 3.37 -4.39
N SER A 410 -31.29 2.95 -4.34
CA SER A 410 -31.77 1.96 -3.35
C SER A 410 -31.13 0.58 -3.54
N ILE A 411 -31.09 0.09 -4.79
CA ILE A 411 -30.47 -1.20 -5.14
C ILE A 411 -28.95 -1.12 -4.96
N ARG A 412 -28.33 0.01 -5.34
CA ARG A 412 -26.90 0.24 -5.09
C ARG A 412 -26.56 0.17 -3.61
N GLN A 413 -27.35 0.83 -2.76
CA GLN A 413 -27.16 0.78 -1.31
C GLN A 413 -27.33 -0.64 -0.76
N GLN A 414 -28.28 -1.41 -1.27
CA GLN A 414 -28.47 -2.82 -0.87
C GLN A 414 -27.29 -3.70 -1.30
N ILE A 415 -26.71 -3.47 -2.48
CA ILE A 415 -25.49 -4.17 -2.93
C ILE A 415 -24.31 -3.81 -2.04
N ILE A 416 -24.13 -2.52 -1.73
CA ILE A 416 -23.08 -2.06 -0.81
C ILE A 416 -23.23 -2.74 0.55
N ASN A 417 -24.44 -2.77 1.12
CA ASN A 417 -24.71 -3.43 2.40
C ASN A 417 -24.41 -4.94 2.32
N THR A 418 -24.74 -5.58 1.20
CA THR A 418 -24.45 -6.99 0.95
C THR A 418 -22.95 -7.27 0.90
N VAL A 419 -22.18 -6.47 0.15
CA VAL A 419 -20.72 -6.58 0.08
C VAL A 419 -20.08 -6.28 1.43
N SER A 420 -20.60 -5.28 2.16
CA SER A 420 -20.23 -4.99 3.55
C SER A 420 -20.43 -6.20 4.47
N LEU A 421 -21.55 -6.91 4.36
CA LEU A 421 -21.81 -8.13 5.15
C LEU A 421 -20.85 -9.27 4.78
N PHE A 422 -20.55 -9.45 3.49
CA PHE A 422 -19.60 -10.48 3.07
C PHE A 422 -18.19 -10.18 3.55
N ILE A 423 -17.72 -8.94 3.36
CA ILE A 423 -16.37 -8.55 3.73
C ILE A 423 -16.17 -8.52 5.25
N ALA A 424 -17.24 -8.26 6.02
CA ALA A 424 -17.23 -8.29 7.48
C ALA A 424 -16.96 -9.68 8.07
N ARG A 425 -17.20 -10.75 7.29
CA ARG A 425 -17.04 -12.14 7.74
C ARG A 425 -15.64 -12.65 7.40
N PRO A 426 -14.81 -13.02 8.39
CA PRO A 426 -13.42 -13.45 8.16
C PRO A 426 -13.25 -14.56 7.12
N LYS A 427 -14.21 -15.50 7.06
CA LYS A 427 -14.24 -16.60 6.07
C LYS A 427 -14.25 -16.12 4.61
N TYR A 428 -14.83 -14.96 4.34
CA TYR A 428 -15.07 -14.45 2.99
C TYR A 428 -14.30 -13.17 2.68
N THR A 429 -13.75 -12.49 3.69
CA THR A 429 -13.02 -11.22 3.53
C THR A 429 -11.99 -11.28 2.41
N ASP A 430 -11.15 -12.32 2.37
CA ASP A 430 -10.13 -12.46 1.32
C ASP A 430 -10.68 -12.73 -0.07
N ILE A 431 -11.75 -13.50 -0.15
CA ILE A 431 -12.41 -13.84 -1.41
C ILE A 431 -13.00 -12.56 -2.00
N VAL A 432 -13.76 -11.81 -1.20
CA VAL A 432 -14.39 -10.55 -1.58
C VAL A 432 -13.32 -9.53 -2.00
N LEU A 433 -12.29 -9.33 -1.18
CA LEU A 433 -11.19 -8.42 -1.52
C LEU A 433 -10.49 -8.82 -2.81
N SER A 434 -10.27 -10.11 -3.05
CA SER A 434 -9.59 -10.56 -4.28
C SER A 434 -10.45 -10.33 -5.51
N HIS A 435 -11.79 -10.39 -5.41
CA HIS A 435 -12.67 -10.02 -6.53
C HIS A 435 -12.69 -8.51 -6.75
N LEU A 436 -12.83 -7.71 -5.68
CA LEU A 436 -12.86 -6.25 -5.78
C LEU A 436 -11.55 -5.65 -6.30
N LEU A 437 -10.41 -6.30 -6.04
CA LEU A 437 -9.09 -5.86 -6.54
C LEU A 437 -8.80 -6.33 -7.98
N CYS A 438 -9.60 -7.25 -8.53
CA CYS A 438 -9.44 -7.77 -9.90
C CYS A 438 -10.25 -6.96 -10.92
N HIS A 439 -10.12 -5.65 -10.88
CA HIS A 439 -10.76 -4.70 -11.81
C HIS A 439 -9.75 -3.69 -12.33
N PRO A 440 -9.98 -3.08 -13.51
CA PRO A 440 -9.12 -2.03 -14.06
C PRO A 440 -8.92 -0.87 -13.09
N VAL A 441 -7.71 -0.30 -13.12
CA VAL A 441 -7.28 0.81 -12.26
C VAL A 441 -6.90 1.98 -13.16
N PRO A 442 -7.36 3.22 -12.91
CA PRO A 442 -8.20 3.65 -11.78
C PRO A 442 -9.57 2.98 -11.81
N TYR A 443 -10.12 2.67 -10.63
CA TYR A 443 -11.46 2.09 -10.56
C TYR A 443 -12.49 3.01 -11.19
N ASP A 444 -13.47 2.40 -11.87
CA ASP A 444 -14.58 3.15 -12.44
C ASP A 444 -15.42 3.84 -11.35
N ARG A 445 -16.31 4.75 -11.76
CA ARG A 445 -17.17 5.49 -10.83
C ARG A 445 -17.99 4.58 -9.91
N HIS A 446 -18.32 3.37 -10.37
CA HIS A 446 -19.24 2.47 -9.67
C HIS A 446 -18.54 1.69 -8.57
N LEU A 447 -17.35 1.15 -8.86
CA LEU A 447 -16.51 0.45 -7.90
C LEU A 447 -15.86 1.43 -6.92
N ALA A 448 -15.50 2.64 -7.37
CA ALA A 448 -15.08 3.73 -6.48
C ALA A 448 -16.18 4.10 -5.47
N GLU A 449 -17.44 4.25 -5.93
CA GLU A 449 -18.59 4.47 -5.03
C GLU A 449 -18.73 3.34 -4.00
N LEU A 450 -18.61 2.08 -4.43
CA LEU A 450 -18.65 0.92 -3.54
C LEU A 450 -17.57 1.04 -2.45
N TRP A 451 -16.30 1.22 -2.81
CA TRP A 451 -15.21 1.40 -1.83
C TRP A 451 -15.43 2.58 -0.88
N ARG A 452 -15.95 3.70 -1.39
CA ARG A 452 -16.24 4.91 -0.60
C ARG A 452 -17.39 4.74 0.38
N THR A 453 -18.34 3.86 0.08
CA THR A 453 -19.58 3.67 0.85
C THR A 453 -19.58 2.45 1.75
N LEU A 454 -18.53 1.61 1.69
CA LEU A 454 -18.34 0.46 2.59
C LEU A 454 -18.47 0.89 4.05
N GLU A 455 -19.55 0.43 4.68
CA GLU A 455 -19.86 0.64 6.08
C GLU A 455 -20.06 -0.71 6.76
N VAL A 456 -19.31 -0.94 7.84
CA VAL A 456 -19.30 -2.20 8.59
C VAL A 456 -19.18 -1.88 10.08
N GLU A 457 -19.77 -2.70 10.94
CA GLU A 457 -19.63 -2.58 12.38
C GLU A 457 -18.17 -2.82 12.86
N MET A 458 -17.80 -2.21 13.98
CA MET A 458 -16.54 -2.51 14.68
C MET A 458 -16.64 -3.92 15.30
N PRO A 459 -15.57 -4.77 15.29
CA PRO A 459 -14.18 -4.50 14.91
C PRO A 459 -13.83 -4.75 13.43
N SER A 460 -14.80 -5.18 12.62
CA SER A 460 -14.58 -5.65 11.24
C SER A 460 -13.99 -4.60 10.30
N THR A 461 -14.26 -3.31 10.53
CA THR A 461 -13.62 -2.19 9.79
C THR A 461 -12.09 -2.19 9.89
N THR A 462 -11.54 -2.56 11.06
CA THR A 462 -10.10 -2.64 11.27
C THR A 462 -9.51 -3.81 10.50
N TRP A 463 -10.25 -4.93 10.44
CA TRP A 463 -9.85 -6.12 9.70
C TRP A 463 -9.76 -5.89 8.19
N ILE A 464 -10.70 -5.15 7.60
CA ILE A 464 -10.70 -4.84 6.15
C ILE A 464 -9.45 -4.04 5.77
N LEU A 465 -9.21 -2.92 6.46
CA LEU A 465 -8.03 -2.08 6.23
C LEU A 465 -6.74 -2.85 6.50
N TRP A 466 -6.71 -3.66 7.58
CA TRP A 466 -5.56 -4.49 7.89
C TRP A 466 -5.31 -5.54 6.80
N ARG A 467 -6.35 -6.13 6.19
CA ARG A 467 -6.18 -7.14 5.15
C ARG A 467 -5.69 -6.53 3.83
N LEU A 468 -6.20 -5.36 3.44
CA LEU A 468 -5.68 -4.57 2.32
C LEU A 468 -4.20 -4.20 2.54
N LEU A 469 -3.88 -3.69 3.73
CA LEU A 469 -2.53 -3.38 4.15
C LEU A 469 -1.61 -4.62 4.04
N ARG A 470 -2.04 -5.79 4.52
CA ARG A 470 -1.25 -7.03 4.45
C ARG A 470 -1.03 -7.50 3.01
N LYS A 471 -2.02 -7.38 2.12
CA LYS A 471 -1.85 -7.67 0.69
C LYS A 471 -0.76 -6.76 0.08
N LEU A 472 -0.79 -5.46 0.39
CA LEU A 472 0.22 -4.50 -0.08
C LEU A 472 1.62 -4.78 0.50
N GLN A 473 1.73 -5.02 1.80
CA GLN A 473 3.00 -5.35 2.46
C GLN A 473 3.60 -6.67 1.95
N LYS A 474 2.76 -7.65 1.59
CA LYS A 474 3.23 -8.90 0.97
C LYS A 474 3.94 -8.59 -0.35
N CYS A 475 3.38 -7.71 -1.19
CA CYS A 475 4.03 -7.27 -2.43
C CYS A 475 5.38 -6.58 -2.20
N HIS A 476 5.59 -5.90 -1.06
CA HIS A 476 6.88 -5.28 -0.72
C HIS A 476 7.94 -6.27 -0.21
N SER A 477 7.52 -7.47 0.20
CA SER A 477 8.40 -8.49 0.79
C SER A 477 8.97 -9.47 -0.23
N VAL A 478 8.34 -9.57 -1.40
CA VAL A 478 8.80 -10.41 -2.51
C VAL A 478 10.07 -9.78 -3.10
N PRO A 479 11.11 -10.57 -3.47
CA PRO A 479 12.25 -10.06 -4.21
C PRO A 479 11.79 -9.29 -5.44
N ILE A 480 12.58 -8.30 -5.86
CA ILE A 480 12.28 -7.44 -7.01
C ILE A 480 12.05 -8.36 -8.22
N GLN A 481 10.78 -8.53 -8.60
CA GLN A 481 10.38 -9.12 -9.87
C GLN A 481 10.59 -8.07 -10.96
N GLU A 482 10.78 -8.50 -12.21
CA GLU A 482 10.94 -7.58 -13.36
C GLU A 482 9.77 -6.60 -13.50
N LYS A 483 8.59 -6.97 -12.99
CA LYS A 483 7.39 -6.13 -12.97
C LYS A 483 6.78 -6.03 -11.58
N MET A 484 6.17 -4.89 -11.27
CA MET A 484 5.39 -4.69 -10.06
C MET A 484 4.10 -5.53 -10.10
N ALA A 485 3.76 -6.18 -8.99
CA ALA A 485 2.51 -6.92 -8.89
C ALA A 485 1.29 -5.98 -9.02
N TYR A 486 0.36 -6.30 -9.92
CA TYR A 486 -0.88 -5.54 -10.13
C TYR A 486 -1.66 -5.28 -8.83
N VAL A 487 -1.72 -6.29 -7.97
CA VAL A 487 -2.38 -6.22 -6.65
C VAL A 487 -1.83 -5.06 -5.80
N ALA A 488 -0.55 -4.69 -5.92
CA ALA A 488 0.00 -3.56 -5.17
C ALA A 488 -0.64 -2.24 -5.62
N VAL A 489 -0.81 -2.04 -6.93
CA VAL A 489 -1.44 -0.85 -7.50
C VAL A 489 -2.93 -0.83 -7.17
N ALA A 490 -3.64 -1.93 -7.42
CA ALA A 490 -5.07 -2.07 -7.12
C ALA A 490 -5.39 -1.88 -5.63
N ALA A 491 -4.57 -2.43 -4.73
CA ALA A 491 -4.75 -2.24 -3.29
C ALA A 491 -4.47 -0.78 -2.86
N THR A 492 -3.54 -0.10 -3.54
CA THR A 492 -3.25 1.32 -3.28
C THR A 492 -4.40 2.21 -3.72
N ASP A 493 -4.97 1.96 -4.90
CA ASP A 493 -6.16 2.66 -5.38
C ASP A 493 -7.38 2.37 -4.48
N ALA A 494 -7.56 1.12 -4.03
CA ALA A 494 -8.62 0.77 -3.09
C ALA A 494 -8.47 1.51 -1.74
N LEU A 495 -7.24 1.63 -1.22
CA LEU A 495 -6.97 2.40 -0.01
C LEU A 495 -7.29 3.89 -0.23
N TYR A 496 -6.90 4.47 -1.37
CA TYR A 496 -7.28 5.84 -1.74
C TYR A 496 -8.80 6.02 -1.70
N GLU A 497 -9.55 5.14 -2.35
CA GLU A 497 -11.01 5.20 -2.41
C GLU A 497 -11.68 5.04 -1.04
N VAL A 498 -11.19 4.12 -0.21
CA VAL A 498 -11.66 3.94 1.17
C VAL A 498 -11.42 5.20 2.01
N PHE A 499 -10.25 5.85 1.88
CA PHE A 499 -9.98 7.10 2.58
C PHE A 499 -10.86 8.23 2.04
N MET A 500 -11.07 8.32 0.73
CA MET A 500 -11.96 9.30 0.12
C MET A 500 -13.38 9.20 0.69
N GLY A 501 -13.90 7.99 0.86
CA GLY A 501 -15.21 7.72 1.46
C GLY A 501 -15.32 8.04 2.95
N ASN A 502 -14.22 7.91 3.69
CA ASN A 502 -14.11 8.26 5.12
C ASN A 502 -15.09 7.55 6.07
N ARG A 503 -15.75 6.47 5.62
CA ARG A 503 -16.64 5.65 6.45
C ARG A 503 -15.87 4.84 7.51
N LEU A 504 -14.64 4.43 7.19
CA LEU A 504 -13.78 3.62 8.07
C LEU A 504 -12.84 4.45 8.96
N ARG A 505 -13.17 5.73 9.22
CA ARG A 505 -12.28 6.71 9.87
C ARG A 505 -11.66 6.24 11.18
N ALA A 506 -12.42 5.60 12.06
CA ALA A 506 -11.91 5.11 13.35
C ALA A 506 -10.81 4.05 13.16
N ALA A 507 -11.01 3.13 12.21
CA ALA A 507 -10.01 2.12 11.85
C ALA A 507 -8.79 2.77 11.16
N THR A 508 -9.00 3.77 10.30
CA THR A 508 -7.92 4.54 9.67
C THR A 508 -7.04 5.24 10.71
N PHE A 509 -7.63 5.85 11.75
CA PHE A 509 -6.88 6.43 12.85
C PHE A 509 -6.10 5.39 13.67
N ARG A 510 -6.72 4.25 13.94
CA ARG A 510 -6.08 3.16 14.69
C ARG A 510 -4.86 2.59 13.95
N LEU A 511 -4.97 2.44 12.63
CA LEU A 511 -3.94 1.88 11.77
C LEU A 511 -3.06 2.95 11.09
N PHE A 512 -3.17 4.22 11.47
CA PHE A 512 -2.49 5.33 10.80
C PHE A 512 -0.98 5.10 10.64
N PRO A 513 -0.22 4.70 11.69
CA PRO A 513 1.22 4.47 11.54
C PRO A 513 1.54 3.41 10.49
N GLN A 514 0.78 2.33 10.44
CA GLN A 514 0.97 1.24 9.49
C GLN A 514 0.61 1.65 8.06
N LEU A 515 -0.51 2.34 7.90
CA LEU A 515 -0.97 2.85 6.61
C LEU A 515 0.04 3.85 6.04
N LEU A 516 0.47 4.82 6.84
CA LEU A 516 1.44 5.83 6.43
C LEU A 516 2.75 5.20 5.96
N MET A 517 3.35 4.33 6.78
CA MET A 517 4.64 3.72 6.41
C MET A 517 4.52 2.82 5.19
N THR A 518 3.44 2.05 5.08
CA THR A 518 3.24 1.16 3.93
C THR A 518 3.03 1.94 2.64
N LEU A 519 2.32 3.08 2.69
CA LEU A 519 2.14 3.95 1.53
C LEU A 519 3.45 4.66 1.14
N LEU A 520 4.26 5.12 2.09
CA LEU A 520 5.58 5.69 1.80
C LEU A 520 6.52 4.67 1.15
N ILE A 521 6.47 3.41 1.61
CA ILE A 521 7.22 2.31 0.99
C ILE A 521 6.67 2.03 -0.42
N GLN A 522 5.35 2.04 -0.61
CA GLN A 522 4.74 1.89 -1.93
C GLN A 522 5.13 3.02 -2.88
N ILE A 523 5.21 4.27 -2.41
CA ILE A 523 5.74 5.41 -3.16
C ILE A 523 7.16 5.08 -3.63
N HIS A 524 8.07 4.69 -2.74
CA HIS A 524 9.45 4.35 -3.09
C HIS A 524 9.53 3.21 -4.12
N HIS A 525 8.66 2.21 -3.99
CA HIS A 525 8.54 1.10 -4.95
C HIS A 525 8.08 1.57 -6.32
N SER A 526 7.22 2.58 -6.37
CA SER A 526 6.58 3.09 -7.59
C SER A 526 7.37 4.18 -8.32
N ILE A 527 8.46 4.69 -7.75
CA ILE A 527 9.29 5.73 -8.39
C ILE A 527 9.80 5.23 -9.74
N SER A 528 9.61 6.07 -10.77
CA SER A 528 10.02 5.81 -12.16
C SER A 528 9.33 4.62 -12.83
N LEU A 529 8.24 4.09 -12.25
CA LEU A 529 7.44 3.03 -12.88
C LEU A 529 6.28 3.62 -13.67
N THR A 530 6.02 3.01 -14.82
CA THR A 530 4.85 3.25 -15.66
C THR A 530 3.91 2.04 -15.59
N MET A 531 2.70 2.14 -16.16
CA MET A 531 1.77 1.01 -16.16
C MET A 531 2.28 -0.19 -16.97
N SER A 532 3.22 -0.03 -17.91
CA SER A 532 3.85 -1.15 -18.63
C SER A 532 4.77 -2.00 -17.75
N ASP A 533 5.27 -1.41 -16.66
CA ASP A 533 6.13 -2.07 -15.66
C ASP A 533 5.30 -2.80 -14.59
N VAL A 534 3.98 -2.80 -14.71
CA VAL A 534 3.06 -3.55 -13.85
C VAL A 534 2.69 -4.86 -14.54
N ALA A 535 2.67 -5.95 -13.78
CA ALA A 535 2.25 -7.28 -14.23
C ALA A 535 0.71 -7.35 -14.34
N ILE A 536 0.16 -6.66 -15.35
CA ILE A 536 -1.27 -6.57 -15.61
C ILE A 536 -1.81 -7.91 -16.15
N PRO A 537 -2.84 -8.51 -15.52
CA PRO A 537 -3.53 -9.68 -16.07
C PRO A 537 -4.17 -9.39 -17.44
N SER A 538 -3.93 -10.26 -18.42
CA SER A 538 -4.36 -10.09 -19.84
C SER A 538 -5.87 -10.00 -20.07
N LYS A 539 -6.70 -10.32 -19.06
CA LYS A 539 -8.16 -10.24 -19.14
C LYS A 539 -8.75 -8.91 -18.65
N LEU A 540 -7.93 -8.00 -18.10
CA LEU A 540 -8.44 -6.78 -17.45
C LEU A 540 -8.55 -5.58 -18.38
N TYR A 541 -7.66 -5.44 -19.37
CA TYR A 541 -7.71 -4.34 -20.34
C TYR A 541 -7.90 -4.92 -21.73
N THR A 542 -8.80 -4.35 -22.52
CA THR A 542 -8.76 -4.49 -23.98
C THR A 542 -7.55 -3.70 -24.49
N ASP A 543 -6.86 -4.19 -25.51
CA ASP A 543 -5.50 -3.82 -25.97
C ASP A 543 -5.21 -2.31 -26.27
N GLN A 544 -6.13 -1.38 -25.96
CA GLN A 544 -6.05 0.06 -26.27
C GLN A 544 -6.39 1.06 -25.14
N GLU A 545 -6.67 0.64 -23.89
CA GLU A 545 -7.29 1.55 -22.89
C GLU A 545 -6.39 2.13 -21.77
N VAL A 546 -5.09 1.79 -21.68
CA VAL A 546 -4.26 2.32 -20.59
C VAL A 546 -3.79 3.74 -20.91
N SER A 547 -4.47 4.75 -20.36
CA SER A 547 -4.05 6.15 -20.44
C SER A 547 -2.61 6.33 -19.96
N SER A 548 -1.79 7.01 -20.76
CA SER A 548 -0.37 7.30 -20.46
C SER A 548 -0.16 8.22 -19.26
N GLU A 549 -1.21 8.88 -18.76
CA GLU A 549 -1.10 9.84 -17.64
C GLU A 549 -1.09 9.16 -16.26
N VAL A 550 -1.58 7.92 -16.17
CA VAL A 550 -1.76 7.22 -14.90
C VAL A 550 -0.53 6.38 -14.57
N THR A 551 0.00 6.51 -13.36
CA THR A 551 1.17 5.75 -12.89
C THR A 551 0.92 5.12 -11.51
N PRO A 552 1.59 4.00 -11.17
CA PRO A 552 1.54 3.46 -9.80
C PRO A 552 1.90 4.49 -8.72
N LEU A 553 2.78 5.43 -9.07
CA LEU A 553 3.24 6.51 -8.19
C LEU A 553 2.11 7.50 -7.88
N CYS A 554 1.31 7.90 -8.88
CA CYS A 554 0.22 8.87 -8.65
C CYS A 554 -0.82 8.31 -7.67
N PHE A 555 -1.16 7.02 -7.76
CA PHE A 555 -2.06 6.37 -6.79
C PHE A 555 -1.50 6.40 -5.36
N ALA A 556 -0.22 6.07 -5.18
CA ALA A 556 0.41 6.05 -3.86
C ALA A 556 0.51 7.45 -3.25
N ILE A 557 0.80 8.47 -4.05
CA ILE A 557 0.81 9.88 -3.62
C ILE A 557 -0.59 10.33 -3.22
N GLN A 558 -1.61 10.07 -4.06
CA GLN A 558 -3.00 10.46 -3.76
C GLN A 558 -3.56 9.74 -2.54
N ALA A 559 -3.28 8.45 -2.37
CA ALA A 559 -3.62 7.69 -1.18
C ALA A 559 -2.98 8.30 0.08
N THR A 560 -1.70 8.69 0.02
CA THR A 560 -0.98 9.30 1.14
C THR A 560 -1.52 10.68 1.49
N LYS A 561 -1.76 11.53 0.48
CA LYS A 561 -2.41 12.84 0.64
C LYS A 561 -3.76 12.69 1.34
N THR A 562 -4.60 11.80 0.83
CA THR A 562 -5.94 11.56 1.36
C THR A 562 -5.90 11.00 2.77
N LEU A 563 -4.98 10.08 3.07
CA LEU A 563 -4.78 9.57 4.43
C LEU A 563 -4.56 10.72 5.43
N LEU A 564 -3.61 11.63 5.15
CA LEU A 564 -3.31 12.76 6.03
C LEU A 564 -4.53 13.66 6.26
N LEU A 565 -5.27 14.00 5.19
CA LEU A 565 -6.46 14.86 5.29
C LEU A 565 -7.56 14.20 6.13
N ARG A 566 -7.75 12.88 6.00
CA ARG A 566 -8.79 12.12 6.70
C ARG A 566 -8.45 11.82 8.15
N THR A 567 -7.17 11.75 8.50
CA THR A 567 -6.70 11.60 9.89
C THR A 567 -6.36 12.92 10.57
N LEU A 568 -6.91 14.05 10.08
CA LEU A 568 -6.74 15.39 10.66
C LEU A 568 -5.29 15.91 10.67
N CYS A 569 -4.39 15.35 9.87
CA CYS A 569 -3.01 15.82 9.71
C CYS A 569 -2.90 16.96 8.69
N TRP A 570 -3.76 17.98 8.82
CA TRP A 570 -3.86 19.10 7.88
C TRP A 570 -2.62 20.01 7.91
N GLN A 571 -1.99 20.16 9.08
CA GLN A 571 -0.81 20.99 9.23
C GLN A 571 0.40 20.34 8.56
N GLU A 572 0.57 19.04 8.72
CA GLU A 572 1.59 18.23 8.07
C GLU A 572 1.42 18.27 6.55
N PHE A 573 0.19 18.11 6.07
CA PHE A 573 -0.14 18.28 4.65
C PHE A 573 0.25 19.66 4.13
N SER A 574 -0.06 20.73 4.87
CA SER A 574 0.29 22.11 4.48
C SER A 574 1.80 22.34 4.44
N ILE A 575 2.57 21.77 5.39
CA ILE A 575 4.04 21.84 5.39
C ILE A 575 4.61 21.12 4.16
N MET A 576 4.04 19.96 3.80
CA MET A 576 4.42 19.23 2.60
C MET A 576 4.14 20.03 1.33
N GLU A 577 2.97 20.67 1.20
CA GLU A 577 2.68 21.53 0.03
C GLU A 577 3.63 22.74 -0.03
N LYS A 578 3.80 23.48 1.08
CA LYS A 578 4.63 24.70 1.11
C LYS A 578 6.09 24.46 0.75
N ASN A 579 6.65 23.33 1.17
CA ASN A 579 8.06 23.00 0.95
C ASN A 579 8.28 22.08 -0.26
N LYS A 580 7.29 21.95 -1.16
CA LYS A 580 7.35 21.04 -2.33
C LYS A 580 7.68 19.59 -1.93
N GLY A 581 7.23 19.16 -0.76
CA GLY A 581 7.47 17.83 -0.20
C GLY A 581 6.92 16.70 -1.04
N TRP A 582 5.78 16.90 -1.71
CA TRP A 582 5.22 15.90 -2.62
C TRP A 582 6.11 15.63 -3.83
N THR A 583 6.67 16.68 -4.43
CA THR A 583 7.63 16.53 -5.54
C THR A 583 8.94 15.89 -5.08
N LEU A 584 9.35 16.13 -3.81
CA LEU A 584 10.50 15.44 -3.23
C LEU A 584 10.23 13.94 -3.07
N LEU A 585 9.02 13.54 -2.64
CA LEU A 585 8.65 12.12 -2.52
C LEU A 585 8.63 11.38 -3.86
N GLU A 586 8.30 12.07 -4.95
CA GLU A 586 8.23 11.53 -6.32
C GLU A 586 9.62 11.35 -6.95
N GLY A 587 10.61 12.14 -6.56
CA GLY A 587 11.94 12.12 -7.19
C GLY A 587 12.85 11.01 -6.68
N LYS A 588 13.58 10.37 -7.60
CA LYS A 588 14.47 9.22 -7.33
C LYS A 588 15.57 9.53 -6.31
N ASP A 589 16.23 10.67 -6.44
CA ASP A 589 17.38 11.04 -5.59
C ASP A 589 16.96 11.87 -4.36
N CYS A 590 15.72 12.36 -4.33
CA CYS A 590 15.20 13.24 -3.29
C CYS A 590 14.04 12.63 -2.47
N HIS A 591 13.61 11.40 -2.79
CA HIS A 591 12.56 10.68 -2.05
C HIS A 591 12.75 10.73 -0.54
N LEU A 592 13.97 10.44 -0.06
CA LEU A 592 14.28 10.45 1.36
C LEU A 592 14.21 11.84 2.00
N GLN A 593 14.43 12.90 1.22
CA GLN A 593 14.23 14.26 1.71
C GLN A 593 12.73 14.53 1.92
N GLY A 594 11.87 14.05 1.03
CA GLY A 594 10.41 14.11 1.19
C GLY A 594 9.93 13.29 2.40
N VAL A 595 10.48 12.09 2.59
CA VAL A 595 10.21 11.25 3.77
C VAL A 595 10.66 11.96 5.05
N SER A 596 11.87 12.52 5.05
CA SER A 596 12.39 13.28 6.19
C SER A 596 11.53 14.52 6.49
N LEU A 597 11.07 15.25 5.48
CA LEU A 597 10.21 16.42 5.65
C LEU A 597 8.88 16.04 6.30
N LEU A 598 8.24 14.95 5.84
CA LEU A 598 6.99 14.48 6.44
C LEU A 598 7.19 13.98 7.88
N ALA A 599 8.29 13.29 8.15
CA ALA A 599 8.63 12.84 9.50
C ALA A 599 8.84 14.02 10.46
N ASN A 600 9.54 15.08 10.01
CA ASN A 600 9.71 16.31 10.78
C ASN A 600 8.38 17.05 10.97
N ALA A 601 7.54 17.16 9.93
CA ALA A 601 6.22 17.77 10.05
C ALA A 601 5.35 17.04 11.08
N LEU A 602 5.34 15.70 11.05
CA LEU A 602 4.62 14.89 12.03
C LEU A 602 5.20 15.05 13.44
N LEU A 603 6.53 15.09 13.55
CA LEU A 603 7.20 15.32 14.82
C LEU A 603 6.86 16.69 15.40
N GLU A 604 6.75 17.75 14.59
CA GLU A 604 6.44 19.10 15.06
C GLU A 604 4.96 19.31 15.40
N LYS A 605 4.05 18.72 14.63
CA LYS A 605 2.61 19.03 14.71
C LYS A 605 1.79 17.97 15.42
N ASN A 606 2.25 16.71 15.44
CA ASN A 606 1.50 15.61 16.05
C ASN A 606 2.42 14.58 16.71
N HIS A 607 2.96 14.96 17.88
CA HIS A 607 3.86 14.13 18.67
C HIS A 607 3.29 12.74 18.98
N VAL A 608 1.99 12.61 19.23
CA VAL A 608 1.37 11.31 19.57
C VAL A 608 1.46 10.33 18.40
N LEU A 609 1.16 10.77 17.18
CA LEU A 609 1.30 9.93 15.99
C LEU A 609 2.77 9.66 15.69
N ALA A 610 3.65 10.65 15.83
CA ALA A 610 5.09 10.47 15.69
C ALA A 610 5.64 9.38 16.63
N HIS A 611 5.24 9.38 17.91
CA HIS A 611 5.62 8.33 18.86
C HIS A 611 5.11 6.94 18.45
N LYS A 612 3.85 6.83 18.01
CA LYS A 612 3.30 5.55 17.53
C LYS A 612 4.06 5.03 16.31
N VAL A 613 4.43 5.92 15.37
CA VAL A 613 5.24 5.56 14.20
C VAL A 613 6.65 5.12 14.61
N MET A 614 7.29 5.81 15.55
CA MET A 614 8.62 5.43 16.06
C MET A 614 8.63 3.98 16.58
N TYR A 615 7.67 3.60 17.42
CA TYR A 615 7.59 2.23 17.96
C TYR A 615 7.25 1.20 16.88
N LEU A 616 6.38 1.54 15.92
CA LEU A 616 6.07 0.66 14.79
C LEU A 616 7.32 0.38 13.92
N LEU A 617 8.21 1.36 13.77
CA LEU A 617 9.37 1.27 12.89
C LEU A 617 10.43 0.29 13.38
N VAL A 618 10.60 0.12 14.70
CA VAL A 618 11.63 -0.77 15.29
C VAL A 618 11.68 -2.17 14.64
N PRO A 619 10.56 -2.91 14.50
CA PRO A 619 10.55 -4.19 13.79
C PRO A 619 10.64 -4.07 12.25
N LEU A 620 10.26 -2.93 11.66
CA LEU A 620 10.27 -2.71 10.20
C LEU A 620 11.67 -2.40 9.66
N LEU A 621 12.58 -1.87 10.48
CA LEU A 621 13.95 -1.51 10.07
C LEU A 621 14.75 -2.69 9.48
N ASN A 622 14.44 -3.92 9.87
CA ASN A 622 15.14 -5.13 9.41
C ASN A 622 14.32 -6.00 8.46
N ARG A 623 13.08 -5.60 8.13
CA ARG A 623 12.16 -6.38 7.29
C ARG A 623 12.07 -5.83 5.87
N GLY A 624 11.67 -6.68 4.94
CA GLY A 624 11.47 -6.32 3.53
C GLY A 624 12.78 -6.14 2.74
N ASN A 625 12.64 -5.58 1.55
CA ASN A 625 13.75 -5.27 0.64
C ASN A 625 14.43 -3.94 0.97
N ASP A 626 15.46 -3.58 0.20
CA ASP A 626 16.27 -2.38 0.48
C ASP A 626 15.46 -1.08 0.42
N LYS A 627 14.51 -0.95 -0.51
CA LYS A 627 13.61 0.21 -0.58
C LYS A 627 12.78 0.35 0.70
N HIS A 628 12.23 -0.75 1.21
CA HIS A 628 11.52 -0.78 2.49
C HIS A 628 12.44 -0.29 3.62
N LYS A 629 13.60 -0.95 3.80
CA LYS A 629 14.50 -0.66 4.91
C LYS A 629 14.99 0.79 4.88
N ILE A 630 15.34 1.33 3.71
CA ILE A 630 15.83 2.69 3.55
C ILE A 630 14.73 3.72 3.85
N THR A 631 13.50 3.55 3.36
CA THR A 631 12.38 4.46 3.67
C THR A 631 12.05 4.45 5.16
N SER A 632 12.00 3.25 5.77
CA SER A 632 11.77 3.09 7.20
C SER A 632 12.88 3.72 8.04
N ALA A 633 14.15 3.53 7.65
CA ALA A 633 15.31 4.13 8.31
C ALA A 633 15.30 5.66 8.18
N GLY A 634 14.98 6.19 6.99
CA GLY A 634 14.88 7.62 6.73
C GLY A 634 13.85 8.29 7.65
N PHE A 635 12.66 7.71 7.76
CA PHE A 635 11.62 8.22 8.67
C PHE A 635 12.04 8.08 10.15
N PHE A 636 12.57 6.92 10.53
CA PHE A 636 12.98 6.62 11.92
C PHE A 636 14.04 7.60 12.43
N VAL A 637 15.05 7.90 11.62
CA VAL A 637 16.16 8.79 11.99
C VAL A 637 15.67 10.19 12.34
N GLU A 638 14.74 10.77 11.58
CA GLU A 638 14.20 12.09 11.93
C GLU A 638 13.46 12.08 13.28
N LEU A 639 12.74 10.98 13.57
CA LEU A 639 12.00 10.85 14.82
C LEU A 639 12.92 10.75 16.05
N LEU A 640 14.19 10.38 15.90
CA LEU A 640 15.17 10.33 17.00
C LEU A 640 15.41 11.70 17.67
N GLN A 641 14.99 12.79 17.01
CA GLN A 641 14.96 14.13 17.62
C GLN A 641 13.96 14.23 18.79
N SER A 642 12.94 13.36 18.84
CA SER A 642 11.95 13.34 19.93
C SER A 642 12.61 13.00 21.27
N PRO A 643 12.16 13.62 22.39
CA PRO A 643 12.59 13.23 23.73
C PRO A 643 12.15 11.81 24.13
N VAL A 644 11.30 11.13 23.34
CA VAL A 644 10.97 9.71 23.56
C VAL A 644 12.08 8.78 23.06
N ALA A 645 12.97 9.25 22.18
CA ALA A 645 14.10 8.46 21.70
C ALA A 645 14.98 7.96 22.86
N ARG A 646 15.15 8.74 23.94
CA ARG A 646 15.90 8.34 25.14
C ARG A 646 15.34 7.10 25.86
N ARG A 647 14.08 6.74 25.61
CA ARG A 647 13.43 5.55 26.17
C ARG A 647 13.68 4.29 25.34
N LEU A 648 14.24 4.42 24.13
CA LEU A 648 14.52 3.27 23.28
C LEU A 648 15.74 2.52 23.82
N PRO A 649 15.62 1.20 24.04
CA PRO A 649 16.78 0.36 24.36
C PRO A 649 17.90 0.52 23.34
N SER A 650 19.15 0.48 23.80
CA SER A 650 20.36 0.70 22.97
C SER A 650 20.41 -0.22 21.73
N ILE A 651 19.89 -1.46 21.84
CA ILE A 651 19.79 -2.43 20.73
C ILE A 651 18.93 -1.95 19.54
N TYR A 652 17.99 -1.04 19.78
CA TYR A 652 17.10 -0.48 18.77
C TYR A 652 17.47 0.94 18.34
N SER A 653 18.44 1.57 19.02
CA SER A 653 18.91 2.93 18.75
C SER A 653 20.41 2.92 18.41
N VAL A 654 21.28 3.13 19.39
CA VAL A 654 22.73 3.34 19.18
C VAL A 654 23.41 2.14 18.52
N ALA A 655 23.11 0.91 18.97
CA ALA A 655 23.68 -0.30 18.37
C ALA A 655 23.24 -0.47 16.91
N ARG A 656 21.99 -0.12 16.59
CA ARG A 656 21.49 -0.17 15.22
C ARG A 656 22.20 0.84 14.31
N LEU A 657 22.40 2.06 14.80
CA LEU A 657 23.16 3.08 14.06
C LEU A 657 24.60 2.63 13.84
N LYS A 658 25.22 1.95 14.81
CA LYS A 658 26.55 1.34 14.66
C LYS A 658 26.58 0.35 13.50
N ASP A 659 25.60 -0.55 13.41
CA ASP A 659 25.53 -1.52 12.31
C ASP A 659 25.41 -0.82 10.95
N TRP A 660 24.63 0.27 10.90
CA TRP A 660 24.47 1.07 9.68
C TRP A 660 25.71 1.87 9.27
N LEU A 661 26.58 2.27 10.20
CA LEU A 661 27.85 2.95 9.89
C LEU A 661 28.79 2.07 9.04
N HIS A 662 28.71 0.75 9.22
CA HIS A 662 29.48 -0.25 8.50
C HIS A 662 28.72 -0.87 7.30
N HIS A 663 27.53 -0.36 6.97
CA HIS A 663 26.73 -0.89 5.88
C HIS A 663 27.34 -0.54 4.52
N GLY A 664 27.36 -1.48 3.56
CA GLY A 664 27.89 -1.25 2.21
C GLY A 664 27.12 -0.24 1.35
N ASN A 665 26.07 0.41 1.88
CA ASN A 665 25.27 1.40 1.17
C ASN A 665 25.40 2.75 1.88
N ASN A 666 25.94 3.73 1.18
CA ASN A 666 26.23 5.07 1.71
C ASN A 666 24.99 5.77 2.29
N VAL A 667 23.79 5.47 1.78
CA VAL A 667 22.55 6.04 2.32
C VAL A 667 22.33 5.63 3.78
N PHE A 668 22.56 4.36 4.12
CA PHE A 668 22.46 3.91 5.52
C PHE A 668 23.51 4.57 6.41
N ARG A 669 24.72 4.77 5.89
CA ARG A 669 25.82 5.41 6.64
C ARG A 669 25.53 6.89 6.92
N VAL A 670 24.99 7.62 5.93
CA VAL A 670 24.52 9.00 6.11
C VAL A 670 23.38 9.06 7.13
N LEU A 671 22.39 8.16 7.03
CA LEU A 671 21.28 8.05 7.98
C LEU A 671 21.79 7.72 9.40
N ALA A 672 22.80 6.85 9.52
CA ALA A 672 23.41 6.48 10.79
C ALA A 672 24.06 7.69 11.48
N LEU A 673 24.93 8.41 10.77
CA LEU A 673 25.59 9.61 11.29
C LEU A 673 24.57 10.70 11.64
N ARG A 674 23.57 10.91 10.79
CA ARG A 674 22.47 11.85 11.08
C ARG A 674 21.70 11.45 12.34
N GLY A 675 21.39 10.16 12.50
CA GLY A 675 20.77 9.62 13.71
C GLY A 675 21.63 9.87 14.95
N VAL A 676 22.95 9.67 14.86
CA VAL A 676 23.88 9.96 15.95
C VAL A 676 23.85 11.45 16.31
N CYS A 677 23.85 12.36 15.33
CA CYS A 677 23.71 13.81 15.57
C CYS A 677 22.42 14.15 16.34
N TYR A 678 21.31 13.46 16.07
CA TYR A 678 20.07 13.68 16.80
C TYR A 678 20.11 13.10 18.22
N LEU A 679 20.69 11.91 18.40
CA LEU A 679 20.82 11.31 19.72
C LEU A 679 21.78 12.08 20.63
N LEU A 680 22.76 12.81 20.07
CA LEU A 680 23.64 13.70 20.84
C LEU A 680 22.91 14.82 21.59
N ARG A 681 21.66 15.14 21.20
CA ARG A 681 20.83 16.10 21.92
C ARG A 681 20.31 15.53 23.25
N HIS A 682 20.32 14.21 23.42
CA HIS A 682 19.89 13.52 24.64
C HIS A 682 21.11 13.15 25.48
N GLN A 683 21.28 13.81 26.63
CA GLN A 683 22.47 13.65 27.48
C GLN A 683 22.68 12.20 27.93
N GLU A 684 21.60 11.45 28.16
CA GLU A 684 21.62 10.06 28.63
C GLU A 684 22.30 9.12 27.62
N MET A 685 22.29 9.47 26.33
CA MET A 685 22.85 8.64 25.25
C MET A 685 24.30 9.00 24.90
N ARG A 686 24.86 10.06 25.50
CA ARG A 686 26.18 10.58 25.14
C ARG A 686 27.31 9.55 25.36
N GLU A 687 27.27 8.81 26.47
CA GLU A 687 28.27 7.78 26.76
C GLU A 687 28.17 6.58 25.82
N ASP A 688 26.94 6.18 25.44
CA ASP A 688 26.73 5.14 24.45
C ASP A 688 27.26 5.54 23.08
N ILE A 689 27.02 6.80 22.67
CA ILE A 689 27.54 7.38 21.42
C ILE A 689 29.07 7.51 21.47
N LYS A 690 29.65 7.81 22.63
CA LYS A 690 31.12 7.88 22.79
C LYS A 690 31.80 6.58 22.40
N ARG A 691 31.14 5.43 22.60
CA ARG A 691 31.63 4.11 22.15
C ARG A 691 31.64 3.93 20.64
N LEU A 692 30.96 4.80 19.88
CA LEU A 692 30.96 4.82 18.42
C LEU A 692 32.07 5.69 17.82
N LEU A 693 32.85 6.41 18.64
CA LEU A 693 33.90 7.31 18.16
C LEU A 693 34.88 6.68 17.16
N PRO A 694 35.36 5.42 17.34
CA PRO A 694 36.21 4.78 16.34
C PRO A 694 35.55 4.71 14.95
N CYS A 695 34.30 4.26 14.88
CA CYS A 695 33.53 4.17 13.64
C CYS A 695 33.30 5.54 12.98
N VAL A 696 33.11 6.58 13.80
CA VAL A 696 32.94 7.97 13.33
C VAL A 696 34.27 8.53 12.80
N LEU A 697 35.39 8.22 13.44
CA LEU A 697 36.72 8.60 12.96
C LEU A 697 37.05 7.94 11.63
N ASP A 698 36.71 6.66 11.45
CA ASP A 698 36.87 5.96 10.17
C ASP A 698 36.09 6.64 9.03
N SER A 699 34.96 7.27 9.37
CA SER A 699 34.10 8.00 8.42
C SER A 699 34.72 9.31 7.90
N LEU A 700 35.83 9.80 8.47
CA LEU A 700 36.56 10.97 7.96
C LEU A 700 37.28 10.71 6.63
N CYS A 701 37.63 9.45 6.36
CA CYS A 701 38.38 9.05 5.16
C CYS A 701 37.48 8.69 3.97
N GLU A 702 36.18 9.03 4.06
CA GLU A 702 35.18 8.64 3.07
C GLU A 702 35.08 9.56 1.85
N ILE A 703 34.68 8.97 0.73
CA ILE A 703 34.53 9.68 -0.55
C ILE A 703 33.26 10.55 -0.55
N ASP A 704 32.21 10.14 0.16
CA ASP A 704 30.96 10.89 0.26
C ASP A 704 31.12 12.12 1.18
N GLU A 705 30.93 13.31 0.62
CA GLU A 705 31.03 14.59 1.34
C GLU A 705 30.12 14.65 2.57
N LYS A 706 28.88 14.15 2.46
CA LYS A 706 27.88 14.24 3.55
C LYS A 706 28.31 13.37 4.73
N ILE A 707 28.89 12.20 4.47
CA ILE A 707 29.42 11.31 5.51
C ILE A 707 30.52 12.03 6.28
N VAL A 708 31.51 12.59 5.59
CA VAL A 708 32.66 13.26 6.23
C VAL A 708 32.20 14.48 7.04
N VAL A 709 31.32 15.32 6.47
CA VAL A 709 30.81 16.51 7.17
C VAL A 709 30.01 16.14 8.42
N LEU A 710 29.12 15.13 8.35
CA LEU A 710 28.37 14.67 9.53
C LEU A 710 29.31 14.06 10.58
N ALA A 711 30.33 13.30 10.17
CA ALA A 711 31.33 12.76 11.08
C ALA A 711 32.08 13.88 11.81
N ILE A 712 32.52 14.92 11.09
CA ILE A 712 33.17 16.10 11.69
C ILE A 712 32.24 16.78 12.72
N GLN A 713 30.96 16.95 12.39
CA GLN A 713 29.98 17.53 13.31
C GLN A 713 29.83 16.73 14.61
N ILE A 714 29.78 15.40 14.51
CA ILE A 714 29.74 14.52 15.70
C ILE A 714 31.02 14.66 16.52
N LEU A 715 32.18 14.62 15.87
CA LEU A 715 33.48 14.68 16.56
C LEU A 715 33.65 15.99 17.33
N LEU A 716 33.19 17.13 16.78
CA LEU A 716 33.20 18.43 17.45
C LEU A 716 32.57 18.39 18.86
N HIS A 717 31.52 17.57 19.08
CA HIS A 717 30.87 17.42 20.39
C HIS A 717 31.71 16.65 21.43
N PHE A 718 32.72 15.91 20.99
CA PHE A 718 33.54 15.05 21.84
C PHE A 718 35.00 15.51 21.99
N VAL A 719 35.48 16.43 21.14
CA VAL A 719 36.87 16.93 21.13
C VAL A 719 37.45 17.19 22.53
N GLN A 720 36.70 17.88 23.40
CA GLN A 720 37.17 18.22 24.75
C GLN A 720 37.31 17.02 25.71
N SER A 721 36.65 15.91 25.38
CA SER A 721 36.58 14.69 26.20
C SER A 721 37.37 13.51 25.63
N MET A 722 38.02 13.70 24.48
CA MET A 722 38.83 12.67 23.82
C MET A 722 40.15 12.43 24.54
N GLU A 723 40.64 11.20 24.46
CA GLU A 723 42.00 10.88 24.89
C GLU A 723 43.02 11.55 23.97
N PHE A 724 44.17 11.90 24.53
CA PHE A 724 45.22 12.61 23.79
C PHE A 724 45.69 11.84 22.55
N THR A 725 45.85 10.52 22.64
CA THR A 725 46.29 9.66 21.54
C THR A 725 45.30 9.70 20.37
N THR A 726 44.00 9.55 20.66
CA THR A 726 42.92 9.64 19.68
C THR A 726 42.84 11.04 19.06
N LEU A 727 42.94 12.09 19.88
CA LEU A 727 42.93 13.48 19.42
C LEU A 727 44.11 13.78 18.50
N ALA A 728 45.32 13.36 18.88
CA ALA A 728 46.53 13.55 18.08
C ALA A 728 46.55 12.72 16.79
N ALA A 729 45.87 11.57 16.76
CA ALA A 729 45.65 10.79 15.53
C ALA A 729 44.64 11.49 14.62
N MET A 730 43.50 11.92 15.17
CA MET A 730 42.47 12.67 14.44
C MET A 730 43.03 13.96 13.83
N MET A 731 43.86 14.71 14.56
CA MET A 731 44.51 15.93 14.03
C MET A 731 45.36 15.65 12.78
N ARG A 732 46.05 14.51 12.71
CA ARG A 732 46.79 14.11 11.50
C ARG A 732 45.86 13.82 10.31
N THR A 733 44.76 13.10 10.56
CA THR A 733 43.75 12.83 9.53
C THR A 733 43.09 14.13 9.03
N LEU A 734 42.79 15.06 9.93
CA LEU A 734 42.22 16.36 9.56
C LEU A 734 43.20 17.22 8.75
N PHE A 735 44.49 17.17 9.09
CA PHE A 735 45.51 17.87 8.33
C PHE A 735 45.57 17.39 6.87
N SER A 736 45.44 16.08 6.61
CA SER A 736 45.36 15.59 5.23
C SER A 736 44.12 16.08 4.48
N LEU A 737 43.03 16.40 5.18
CA LEU A 737 41.80 16.94 4.59
C LEU A 737 41.87 18.44 4.26
N PHE A 738 42.96 19.14 4.58
CA PHE A 738 43.16 20.52 4.10
C PHE A 738 43.43 20.57 2.59
N GLY A 739 43.91 19.46 2.01
CA GLY A 739 44.07 19.31 0.57
C GLY A 739 42.80 18.88 -0.17
N ASP A 740 41.67 18.72 0.53
CA ASP A 740 40.45 18.18 -0.08
C ASP A 740 39.83 19.16 -1.08
N VAL A 741 39.38 18.61 -2.22
CA VAL A 741 38.76 19.39 -3.30
C VAL A 741 37.36 19.88 -2.87
N ARG A 742 36.69 19.17 -1.97
CA ARG A 742 35.33 19.45 -1.51
C ARG A 742 35.34 20.63 -0.52
N PRO A 743 34.68 21.75 -0.82
CA PRO A 743 34.81 22.98 -0.02
C PRO A 743 34.26 22.85 1.40
N ASN A 744 33.18 22.09 1.62
CA ASN A 744 32.65 21.91 2.97
C ASN A 744 33.56 21.00 3.80
N VAL A 745 34.05 19.88 3.25
CA VAL A 745 34.99 18.99 3.96
C VAL A 745 36.23 19.76 4.39
N HIS A 746 36.79 20.54 3.47
CA HIS A 746 37.94 21.40 3.71
C HIS A 746 37.67 22.41 4.86
N ARG A 747 36.56 23.17 4.79
CA ARG A 747 36.22 24.14 5.84
C ARG A 747 35.96 23.48 7.19
N PHE A 748 35.16 22.41 7.23
CA PHE A 748 34.79 21.74 8.47
C PHE A 748 35.98 21.00 9.09
N SER A 749 36.91 20.45 8.29
CA SER A 749 38.12 19.81 8.80
C SER A 749 39.03 20.82 9.50
N MET A 750 39.21 22.02 8.93
CA MET A 750 39.90 23.14 9.57
C MET A 750 39.23 23.54 10.89
N THR A 751 37.91 23.65 10.89
CA THR A 751 37.13 24.00 12.10
C THR A 751 37.40 23.01 13.23
N LEU A 752 37.34 21.70 12.93
CA LEU A 752 37.60 20.64 13.91
C LEU A 752 39.08 20.58 14.32
N PHE A 753 40.01 20.85 13.41
CA PHE A 753 41.43 20.94 13.72
C PHE A 753 41.71 22.08 14.72
N GLY A 754 41.16 23.28 14.47
CA GLY A 754 41.26 24.40 15.40
C GLY A 754 40.61 24.14 16.76
N ALA A 755 39.45 23.46 16.78
CA ALA A 755 38.83 23.01 18.03
C ALA A 755 39.73 22.02 18.79
N SER A 756 40.37 21.09 18.06
CA SER A 756 41.29 20.09 18.63
C SER A 756 42.48 20.75 19.31
N ILE A 757 43.10 21.74 18.67
CA ILE A 757 44.21 22.53 19.25
C ILE A 757 43.80 23.19 20.57
N LYS A 758 42.61 23.78 20.63
CA LYS A 758 42.09 24.43 21.86
C LYS A 758 41.89 23.46 23.01
N SER A 759 41.56 22.21 22.73
CA SER A 759 41.36 21.18 23.75
C SER A 759 42.63 20.48 24.24
N VAL A 760 43.79 20.73 23.60
CA VAL A 760 45.06 20.13 24.03
C VAL A 760 45.45 20.66 25.41
N LYS A 761 45.68 19.74 26.35
CA LYS A 761 46.13 20.07 27.72
C LYS A 761 47.53 20.67 27.70
N CYS A 762 47.84 21.51 28.70
CA CYS A 762 49.15 22.16 28.81
C CYS A 762 50.32 21.18 28.86
N SER A 763 50.15 19.99 29.44
CA SER A 763 51.17 18.93 29.51
C SER A 763 51.56 18.41 28.12
N ASP A 764 50.60 18.36 27.19
CA ASP A 764 50.73 17.63 25.93
C ASP A 764 51.04 18.56 24.75
N LYS A 765 51.16 19.87 25.00
CA LYS A 765 51.38 20.89 23.95
C LYS A 765 52.62 20.59 23.10
N LYS A 766 53.71 20.14 23.73
CA LYS A 766 54.95 19.79 23.03
C LYS A 766 54.76 18.64 22.05
N CYS A 767 53.88 17.68 22.36
CA CYS A 767 53.69 16.47 21.55
C CYS A 767 52.96 16.74 20.22
N VAL A 768 52.15 17.80 20.16
CA VAL A 768 51.43 18.23 18.95
C VAL A 768 52.02 19.49 18.31
N GLU A 769 53.05 20.09 18.92
CA GLU A 769 53.68 21.33 18.45
C GLU A 769 54.10 21.23 16.98
N ASN A 770 54.73 20.11 16.59
CA ASN A 770 55.13 19.88 15.20
C ASN A 770 53.94 19.82 14.25
N GLN A 771 52.83 19.18 14.62
CA GLN A 771 51.62 19.16 13.78
C GLN A 771 51.01 20.55 13.61
N VAL A 772 51.02 21.36 14.68
CA VAL A 772 50.56 22.75 14.62
C VAL A 772 51.47 23.57 13.71
N LEU A 773 52.78 23.42 13.85
CA LEU A 773 53.77 24.09 13.03
C LEU A 773 53.63 23.70 11.54
N ASP A 774 53.44 22.41 11.24
CA ASP A 774 53.21 21.91 9.86
C ASP A 774 51.91 22.44 9.24
N SER A 775 50.92 22.77 10.07
CA SER A 775 49.65 23.34 9.59
C SER A 775 49.70 24.81 9.20
N LEU A 776 50.73 25.55 9.63
CA LEU A 776 50.79 27.01 9.48
C LEU A 776 50.86 27.46 8.02
N VAL A 777 51.75 26.88 7.21
CA VAL A 777 51.93 27.26 5.81
C VAL A 777 50.68 26.93 4.99
N PRO A 778 50.09 25.72 5.08
CA PRO A 778 48.81 25.42 4.44
C PRO A 778 47.70 26.42 4.80
N LEU A 779 47.49 26.68 6.10
CA LEU A 779 46.46 27.63 6.56
C LEU A 779 46.72 29.05 6.06
N LEU A 780 47.99 29.46 6.01
CA LEU A 780 48.35 30.77 5.49
C LEU A 780 48.03 30.88 3.99
N LEU A 781 48.35 29.88 3.18
CA LEU A 781 48.05 29.88 1.75
C LEU A 781 46.53 29.83 1.51
N TYR A 782 45.79 28.99 2.24
CA TYR A 782 44.33 28.91 2.14
C TYR A 782 43.60 30.15 2.69
N SER A 783 44.29 31.07 3.38
CA SER A 783 43.72 32.40 3.65
C SER A 783 43.45 33.22 2.38
N GLN A 784 44.06 32.83 1.26
CA GLN A 784 43.93 33.45 -0.06
C GLN A 784 43.00 32.64 -0.99
N ASP A 785 42.20 31.72 -0.45
CA ASP A 785 41.23 30.95 -1.23
C ASP A 785 40.15 31.87 -1.82
N GLU A 786 39.68 31.55 -3.03
CA GLU A 786 38.54 32.24 -3.65
C GLU A 786 37.25 32.03 -2.88
N ASN A 787 37.11 30.90 -2.17
CA ASN A 787 35.97 30.66 -1.30
C ASN A 787 36.15 31.40 0.03
N ASP A 788 35.44 32.51 0.19
CA ASP A 788 35.45 33.35 1.40
C ASP A 788 35.27 32.57 2.70
N ALA A 789 34.39 31.56 2.72
CA ALA A 789 34.12 30.79 3.92
C ALA A 789 35.30 29.89 4.32
N VAL A 790 36.06 29.39 3.34
CA VAL A 790 37.30 28.63 3.58
C VAL A 790 38.41 29.58 4.02
N ALA A 791 38.58 30.72 3.32
CA ALA A 791 39.60 31.71 3.64
C ALA A 791 39.41 32.34 5.04
N GLU A 792 38.17 32.60 5.44
CA GLU A 792 37.84 33.08 6.79
C GLU A 792 38.13 32.04 7.87
N GLU A 793 37.69 30.78 7.67
CA GLU A 793 37.97 29.71 8.63
C GLU A 793 39.48 29.44 8.74
N SER A 794 40.21 29.48 7.63
CA SER A 794 41.67 29.32 7.61
C SER A 794 42.38 30.40 8.43
N ARG A 795 42.01 31.68 8.27
CA ARG A 795 42.56 32.79 9.09
C ARG A 795 42.21 32.64 10.56
N ARG A 796 40.99 32.22 10.87
CA ARG A 796 40.55 31.93 12.23
C ARG A 796 41.38 30.81 12.86
N VAL A 797 41.59 29.70 12.17
CA VAL A 797 42.38 28.58 12.66
C VAL A 797 43.86 28.94 12.77
N LEU A 798 44.40 29.72 11.84
CA LEU A 798 45.77 30.26 11.92
C LEU A 798 45.97 31.11 13.18
N SER A 799 44.96 31.89 13.56
CA SER A 799 44.96 32.66 14.81
C SER A 799 45.00 31.77 16.05
N ILE A 800 44.27 30.64 16.02
CA ILE A 800 44.29 29.63 17.08
C ILE A 800 45.68 28.98 17.18
N CYS A 801 46.29 28.62 16.05
CA CYS A 801 47.65 28.07 16.01
C CYS A 801 48.67 29.07 16.58
N ALA A 802 48.58 30.35 16.22
CA ALA A 802 49.47 31.38 16.76
C ALA A 802 49.28 31.58 18.27
N GLN A 803 48.03 31.58 18.77
CA GLN A 803 47.75 31.64 20.21
C GLN A 803 48.36 30.43 20.94
N PHE A 804 48.25 29.23 20.36
CA PHE A 804 48.85 28.01 20.90
C PHE A 804 50.38 28.13 21.02
N LEU A 805 51.04 28.66 19.98
CA LEU A 805 52.48 28.89 19.93
C LEU A 805 52.95 30.16 20.68
N LYS A 806 52.02 30.93 21.25
CA LYS A 806 52.26 32.24 21.90
C LYS A 806 52.86 33.29 20.94
N TRP A 807 52.45 33.27 19.68
CA TRP A 807 52.87 34.21 18.65
C TRP A 807 51.87 35.37 18.51
N LYS A 808 52.38 36.58 18.25
CA LYS A 808 51.57 37.73 17.84
C LYS A 808 51.62 37.83 16.32
N LEU A 809 50.54 37.42 15.65
CA LEU A 809 50.44 37.49 14.19
C LEU A 809 50.41 38.95 13.70
N PRO A 810 51.02 39.26 12.55
CA PRO A 810 50.84 40.54 11.86
C PRO A 810 49.37 40.81 11.51
N GLN A 811 48.92 42.07 11.57
CA GLN A 811 47.52 42.42 11.25
C GLN A 811 47.19 42.14 9.78
N GLU A 812 48.20 42.17 8.93
CA GLU A 812 48.17 41.91 7.49
C GLU A 812 47.65 40.51 7.16
N VAL A 813 47.82 39.52 8.06
CA VAL A 813 47.30 38.15 7.89
C VAL A 813 45.76 38.12 7.86
N HIS A 814 45.12 39.10 8.50
CA HIS A 814 43.66 39.21 8.53
C HIS A 814 43.10 39.98 7.31
N CYS A 815 43.96 40.57 6.48
CA CYS A 815 43.53 41.28 5.29
C CYS A 815 42.76 40.35 4.34
N LYS A 816 41.65 40.84 3.78
CA LYS A 816 40.86 40.12 2.77
C LYS A 816 41.42 40.28 1.36
N ASP A 817 42.23 41.31 1.14
CA ASP A 817 42.73 41.61 -0.20
C ASP A 817 43.72 40.54 -0.65
N PRO A 818 43.66 40.12 -1.93
CA PRO A 818 44.61 39.15 -2.45
C PRO A 818 46.04 39.68 -2.39
N TRP A 819 46.97 38.82 -1.99
CA TRP A 819 48.39 39.19 -1.82
C TRP A 819 49.03 39.79 -3.07
N TYR A 820 48.62 39.38 -4.27
CA TYR A 820 49.13 39.97 -5.51
C TYR A 820 48.77 41.45 -5.69
N SER A 821 47.68 41.92 -5.06
CA SER A 821 47.27 43.32 -5.11
C SER A 821 48.05 44.18 -4.10
N LYS A 822 48.54 43.57 -3.01
CA LYS A 822 49.27 44.25 -1.92
C LYS A 822 50.53 43.46 -1.51
N PRO A 823 51.55 43.37 -2.38
CA PRO A 823 52.74 42.55 -2.12
C PRO A 823 53.54 43.00 -0.89
N ASN A 824 53.46 44.28 -0.52
CA ASN A 824 54.10 44.80 0.69
C ASN A 824 53.54 44.16 1.97
N GLN A 825 52.24 43.86 2.01
CA GLN A 825 51.62 43.17 3.14
C GLN A 825 52.07 41.71 3.21
N ALA A 826 52.13 41.03 2.05
CA ALA A 826 52.67 39.67 1.97
C ALA A 826 54.15 39.59 2.38
N ALA A 827 54.95 40.64 2.13
CA ALA A 827 56.35 40.71 2.56
C ALA A 827 56.50 40.76 4.09
N ILE A 828 55.63 41.53 4.78
CA ILE A 828 55.59 41.58 6.26
C ILE A 828 55.25 40.20 6.84
N ILE A 829 54.26 39.52 6.25
CA ILE A 829 53.88 38.16 6.63
C ILE A 829 55.07 37.20 6.41
N CYS A 830 55.72 37.28 5.26
CA CYS A 830 56.85 36.44 4.90
C CYS A 830 58.03 36.58 5.88
N ASP A 831 58.46 37.80 6.19
CA ASP A 831 59.52 38.10 7.17
C ASP A 831 59.17 37.54 8.56
N PHE A 832 57.90 37.67 8.98
CA PHE A 832 57.45 37.13 10.26
C PHE A 832 57.55 35.59 10.31
N PHE A 833 57.05 34.90 9.27
CA PHE A 833 57.05 33.44 9.22
C PHE A 833 58.46 32.86 9.07
N GLU A 834 59.34 33.48 8.29
CA GLU A 834 60.76 33.08 8.20
C GLU A 834 61.41 33.12 9.59
N LYS A 835 61.35 34.26 10.28
CA LYS A 835 61.98 34.44 11.60
C LYS A 835 61.45 33.49 12.67
N LYS A 836 60.14 33.18 12.63
CA LYS A 836 59.48 32.36 13.65
C LYS A 836 59.59 30.86 13.40
N CYS A 837 59.66 30.43 12.13
CA CYS A 837 59.76 29.03 11.75
C CYS A 837 61.19 28.57 11.42
N LYS A 838 62.18 29.48 11.40
CA LYS A 838 63.60 29.15 11.17
C LYS A 838 64.07 27.99 12.07
N GLY A 839 64.62 26.95 11.46
CA GLY A 839 65.09 25.74 12.14
C GLY A 839 64.00 24.82 12.73
N LYS A 840 62.71 25.16 12.57
CA LYS A 840 61.56 24.37 13.09
C LYS A 840 60.77 23.68 11.98
N VAL A 841 60.52 24.38 10.88
CA VAL A 841 59.78 23.88 9.72
C VAL A 841 60.47 24.33 8.45
N ASN A 842 60.57 23.43 7.47
CA ASN A 842 61.03 23.81 6.14
C ASN A 842 59.88 24.47 5.36
N ILE A 843 59.70 25.78 5.58
CA ILE A 843 58.65 26.60 4.96
C ILE A 843 58.76 26.52 3.43
N LEU A 844 59.98 26.54 2.89
CA LEU A 844 60.23 26.50 1.47
C LEU A 844 59.72 25.19 0.86
N ALA A 845 60.13 24.04 1.43
CA ALA A 845 59.67 22.73 0.97
C ALA A 845 58.15 22.58 1.04
N GLN A 846 57.51 23.03 2.13
CA GLN A 846 56.04 22.98 2.25
C GLN A 846 55.35 23.88 1.22
N THR A 847 55.83 25.10 1.01
CA THR A 847 55.22 26.06 0.06
C THR A 847 55.35 25.57 -1.38
N LEU A 848 56.48 24.95 -1.74
CA LEU A 848 56.71 24.39 -3.08
C LEU A 848 55.70 23.29 -3.44
N MET A 849 55.17 22.54 -2.47
CA MET A 849 54.13 21.54 -2.73
C MET A 849 52.83 22.15 -3.31
N TYR A 850 52.58 23.43 -3.06
CA TYR A 850 51.38 24.14 -3.51
C TYR A 850 51.48 24.72 -4.93
N PHE A 851 52.63 24.59 -5.60
CA PHE A 851 52.80 25.06 -6.98
C PHE A 851 51.93 24.28 -7.97
N LYS A 852 51.60 23.02 -7.64
CA LYS A 852 50.73 22.15 -8.42
C LYS A 852 49.30 22.09 -7.88
N ASN A 853 48.92 22.99 -6.96
CA ASN A 853 47.56 23.01 -6.42
C ASN A 853 46.54 23.33 -7.53
N ALA A 854 45.37 22.69 -7.52
CA ALA A 854 44.34 22.92 -8.54
C ALA A 854 43.83 24.38 -8.53
N LYS A 855 43.81 25.04 -7.37
CA LYS A 855 43.29 26.40 -7.22
C LYS A 855 44.32 27.45 -7.64
N LEU A 856 43.95 28.28 -8.62
CA LEU A 856 44.79 29.37 -9.13
C LEU A 856 45.21 30.39 -8.05
N PRO A 857 44.33 30.87 -7.14
CA PRO A 857 44.72 31.79 -6.07
C PRO A 857 45.81 31.22 -5.16
N ILE A 858 45.71 29.93 -4.85
CA ILE A 858 46.64 29.22 -3.98
C ILE A 858 48.00 29.07 -4.67
N ARG A 859 48.02 28.71 -5.96
CA ARG A 859 49.26 28.69 -6.76
C ARG A 859 49.92 30.05 -6.79
N ARG A 860 49.17 31.13 -7.08
CA ARG A 860 49.69 32.50 -7.11
C ARG A 860 50.23 32.94 -5.76
N ALA A 861 49.49 32.69 -4.68
CA ALA A 861 49.92 33.00 -3.32
C ALA A 861 51.21 32.24 -2.96
N ALA A 862 51.30 30.94 -3.27
CA ALA A 862 52.49 30.14 -3.02
C ALA A 862 53.70 30.64 -3.80
N THR A 863 53.54 30.94 -5.10
CA THR A 863 54.62 31.49 -5.93
C THR A 863 55.09 32.83 -5.38
N LEU A 864 54.18 33.76 -5.08
CA LEU A 864 54.52 35.06 -4.48
C LEU A 864 55.23 34.89 -3.13
N PHE A 865 54.77 33.97 -2.28
CA PHE A 865 55.37 33.72 -0.98
C PHE A 865 56.80 33.19 -1.10
N VAL A 866 57.06 32.25 -2.02
CA VAL A 866 58.44 31.76 -2.29
C VAL A 866 59.34 32.87 -2.82
N GLY A 867 58.85 33.71 -3.73
CA GLY A 867 59.62 34.84 -4.27
C GLY A 867 59.94 35.93 -3.24
N LEU A 868 59.13 36.03 -2.19
CA LEU A 868 59.42 36.89 -1.04
C LEU A 868 60.36 36.21 -0.05
N LEU A 869 60.18 34.90 0.22
CA LEU A 869 61.02 34.11 1.13
C LEU A 869 62.49 34.09 0.69
N SER A 870 62.76 34.04 -0.61
CA SER A 870 64.12 34.03 -1.15
C SER A 870 64.95 35.27 -0.79
N LYS A 871 64.31 36.39 -0.39
CA LYS A 871 64.99 37.60 0.08
C LYS A 871 65.47 37.51 1.52
N TYR A 872 64.95 36.56 2.29
CA TYR A 872 65.19 36.42 3.73
C TYR A 872 65.97 35.16 4.10
N MET A 873 66.13 34.19 3.17
CA MET A 873 66.84 32.93 3.41
C MET A 873 68.33 32.99 3.03
N ASP A 874 69.15 32.21 3.75
CA ASP A 874 70.58 32.07 3.48
C ASP A 874 70.82 31.23 2.20
N HIS A 875 71.86 31.58 1.43
CA HIS A 875 72.15 30.97 0.12
C HIS A 875 72.36 29.44 0.14
N SER A 876 72.70 28.84 1.28
CA SER A 876 72.86 27.39 1.44
C SER A 876 71.52 26.65 1.56
N GLU A 877 70.47 27.28 2.10
CA GLU A 877 69.13 26.68 2.26
C GLU A 877 68.32 26.72 0.96
N LEU A 878 68.69 27.60 0.02
CA LEU A 878 68.10 27.71 -1.31
C LEU A 878 68.53 26.59 -2.28
N ARG A 879 69.54 25.77 -1.95
CA ARG A 879 70.00 24.64 -2.79
C ARG A 879 69.24 23.33 -2.51
N MET A 880 67.92 23.34 -2.73
CA MET A 880 67.11 22.12 -2.73
C MET A 880 66.72 21.71 -4.17
N LYS A 881 66.45 20.42 -4.43
CA LYS A 881 66.01 19.99 -5.77
C LYS A 881 64.75 20.74 -6.19
N GLY A 882 64.82 21.47 -7.31
CA GLY A 882 63.69 22.23 -7.88
C GLY A 882 63.68 23.73 -7.58
N THR A 883 64.73 24.28 -6.95
CA THR A 883 64.91 25.73 -6.70
C THR A 883 66.02 26.36 -7.53
N ASP A 884 66.63 25.63 -8.47
CA ASP A 884 67.75 26.09 -9.31
C ASP A 884 67.44 27.38 -10.09
N TRP A 885 66.16 27.62 -10.39
CA TRP A 885 65.69 28.84 -11.07
C TRP A 885 65.47 30.06 -10.15
N ILE A 886 65.58 29.89 -8.83
CA ILE A 886 65.47 31.00 -7.86
C ILE A 886 66.78 31.80 -7.82
N GLU A 887 67.93 31.17 -8.10
CA GLU A 887 69.24 31.83 -8.14
C GLU A 887 69.36 32.84 -9.31
N ASP A 888 68.75 32.54 -10.46
CA ASP A 888 68.67 33.46 -11.63
C ASP A 888 67.68 34.62 -11.42
N GLY A 889 66.80 34.52 -10.41
CA GLY A 889 65.63 35.35 -10.19
C GLY A 889 65.83 36.56 -9.27
N LYS A 890 67.04 37.11 -9.11
CA LYS A 890 67.26 38.34 -8.31
C LYS A 890 66.50 39.57 -8.83
N ASN A 891 65.91 39.49 -10.03
CA ASN A 891 65.00 40.47 -10.56
C ASN A 891 63.53 40.01 -10.41
N ILE A 892 62.76 40.74 -9.60
CA ILE A 892 61.31 40.56 -9.43
C ILE A 892 60.58 40.51 -10.79
N SER A 893 61.12 41.15 -11.83
CA SER A 893 60.60 41.10 -13.21
C SER A 893 60.66 39.72 -13.87
N VAL A 894 61.72 38.92 -13.64
CA VAL A 894 61.84 37.54 -14.16
C VAL A 894 60.87 36.62 -13.43
N PHE A 895 60.65 36.88 -12.13
CA PHE A 895 59.68 36.16 -11.30
C PHE A 895 58.24 36.42 -11.75
N VAL A 896 57.92 37.66 -12.14
CA VAL A 896 56.63 38.05 -12.74
C VAL A 896 56.43 37.41 -14.12
N TRP A 897 57.48 37.30 -14.95
CA TRP A 897 57.43 36.56 -16.22
C TRP A 897 57.18 35.06 -16.05
N LYS A 898 57.73 34.45 -14.99
CA LYS A 898 57.50 33.03 -14.69
C LYS A 898 56.12 32.77 -14.07
N LEU A 899 55.60 33.72 -13.27
CA LEU A 899 54.20 33.80 -12.86
C LEU A 899 53.26 33.86 -14.08
N ALA A 900 53.65 34.58 -15.15
CA ALA A 900 52.89 34.59 -16.40
C ALA A 900 52.95 33.23 -17.14
N LEU A 901 54.10 32.56 -17.19
CA LEU A 901 54.22 31.20 -17.76
C LEU A 901 53.42 30.13 -16.98
N MET A 902 53.38 30.19 -15.65
CA MET A 902 52.55 29.29 -14.83
C MET A 902 51.04 29.59 -14.94
N ASN A 903 50.64 30.77 -15.43
CA ASN A 903 49.24 31.10 -15.75
C ASN A 903 48.79 30.54 -17.13
N VAL A 904 49.69 30.06 -17.99
CA VAL A 904 49.39 29.68 -19.40
C VAL A 904 49.26 28.16 -19.63
N SER A 905 49.62 27.31 -18.66
CA SER A 905 49.70 25.85 -18.89
C SER A 905 48.38 25.08 -18.79
N GLU A 906 47.25 25.63 -19.26
CA GLU A 906 46.04 24.83 -19.55
C GLU A 906 45.90 24.50 -21.05
N THR A 907 46.74 25.04 -21.93
CA THR A 907 46.70 24.70 -23.36
C THR A 907 48.09 24.74 -24.01
N VAL A 908 48.90 23.70 -23.84
CA VAL A 908 49.93 23.35 -24.82
C VAL A 908 49.91 21.83 -24.99
N PRO A 909 49.51 21.29 -26.15
CA PRO A 909 49.63 19.86 -26.43
C PRO A 909 51.10 19.47 -26.39
N GLU A 910 51.38 18.26 -25.91
CA GLU A 910 52.69 17.61 -26.04
C GLU A 910 53.10 17.59 -27.52
N HIS A 911 53.87 18.58 -27.96
CA HIS A 911 54.85 18.55 -29.05
C HIS A 911 55.42 19.95 -29.22
N CYS A 912 56.45 20.26 -28.42
CA CYS A 912 57.50 21.23 -28.74
C CYS A 912 58.60 21.08 -27.68
N GLN A 913 59.47 20.09 -27.88
CA GLN A 913 60.82 20.14 -27.37
C GLN A 913 61.65 20.94 -28.39
N GLU A 914 62.04 22.15 -28.03
CA GLU A 914 63.34 22.78 -28.33
C GLU A 914 63.50 24.05 -27.48
#